data_AF-A0A9Q1GHM3-F1
#
_entry.id   AF-A0A9Q1GHM3-F1
#
_cell.length_a   1.000
_cell.length_b   1.000
_cell.length_c   1.000
_cell.angle_alpha   90.00
_cell.angle_beta   90.00
_cell.angle_gamma   90.00
#
_symmetry.space_group_name_H-M   'P 1'
#
loop_
_entity.id
_entity.type
_entity.pdbx_description
1 polymer ?
#
loop_
_entity_poly.entity_id
_entity_poly.type
_entity_poly.pdbx_seq_one_letter_code
_entity_poly.pdbx_strand_id
1 'polypeptide(L)'
;MDVQKLLHMKGGIGQDSYADNSLIQKSAAAQTKSVLEESTKEVYHALKPKCFMMADMGCSSGPNALFAASEIINAIDEACRSLNCQAPEFGVFFNDLSGNDFNTLFNFVQGFYKWVEEEKGRDFGPCFVSGTPRSFYGRVFPSCFLHFVYSSSALHWLSQVPEGLVSDQGVALNNGNICITKTSPPEVEKAYYTQFRRDFTLFLRSRATEVVPGGCMVLTFVGAIQSNNPFAMVALLGSTLQGMVLEGMIEEEKLDNFNMPLYAPSVEQVRQLFEAEGSFVLNKLESFTVDWSIHMMQDLDNQAKFLVGYIRASCESLLANAFGEAIIEVLLSKLKTRVLEHIEAGQPIENMKFLLNPLHMKEGVGQDSYANNSHIQKSVTAQAKSVLEESIKEAYHVLKPKCFMMADMGCSSGPNALFAVSEIINVIDKACRSSNCRAPEFGVFLNDLSGNDFNTLFNFVQGFYRWVEEEKGRDFGPCFVSGTPKSFYGRVFPDSFLHFVYSSCALHWLSQVPEGLVNDQGVGLNKGNIMVGQASPLEVQEAYYTQFKRDFTMFLRSRAKEVVAGGCMVLTFPASIPSTNPHVNSELLGSTLRDMVLEGMIEEGKLDKFNIPLYLASVEEVRQVVEAEGSFVLNKLETFTVGWSSQTTQDVDNRAEFLARFLRATCESLLADAFGEAIMDDFFFKLKMKIREHIVARQPVEYLNCLLVSVTRKLED
;
A
#
# COMPACT_ATOMS: atom_id res chain seq x y z
N MET A 1 11.95 23.17 2.14
CA MET A 1 10.70 22.39 1.98
C MET A 1 11.07 20.92 1.90
N ASP A 2 10.41 20.04 2.65
CA ASP A 2 10.66 18.58 2.63
C ASP A 2 9.76 17.90 1.58
N VAL A 3 10.25 17.86 0.33
CA VAL A 3 9.47 17.37 -0.81
C VAL A 3 9.06 15.90 -0.65
N GLN A 4 9.85 15.06 0.03
CA GLN A 4 9.51 13.63 0.20
C GLN A 4 8.31 13.37 1.12
N LYS A 5 7.95 14.35 1.98
CA LYS A 5 6.74 14.30 2.82
C LYS A 5 5.57 15.10 2.24
N LEU A 6 5.86 16.13 1.46
CA LEU A 6 4.88 17.15 1.04
C LEU A 6 4.40 17.01 -0.40
N LEU A 7 5.21 16.42 -1.29
CA LEU A 7 4.77 16.15 -2.66
C LEU A 7 3.98 14.84 -2.68
N HIS A 8 2.67 14.98 -2.84
CA HIS A 8 1.78 13.92 -3.26
C HIS A 8 0.65 14.52 -4.10
N MET A 9 0.10 13.74 -5.02
CA MET A 9 -1.08 14.14 -5.77
C MET A 9 -2.33 14.04 -4.87
N LYS A 10 -3.45 14.68 -5.25
CA LYS A 10 -4.69 14.63 -4.45
C LYS A 10 -5.35 13.25 -4.54
N GLY A 11 -5.51 12.61 -3.38
CA GLY A 11 -6.13 11.30 -3.23
C GLY A 11 -7.65 11.28 -3.46
N GLY A 12 -8.22 10.09 -3.29
CA GLY A 12 -9.63 9.79 -3.46
C GLY A 12 -10.12 9.73 -4.91
N ILE A 13 -11.44 9.68 -5.05
CA ILE A 13 -12.21 9.50 -6.31
C ILE A 13 -13.33 10.56 -6.44
N GLY A 14 -13.10 11.74 -5.87
CA GLY A 14 -13.97 12.91 -6.07
C GLY A 14 -13.41 13.87 -7.12
N GLN A 15 -14.23 14.83 -7.57
CA GLN A 15 -13.92 15.79 -8.65
C GLN A 15 -12.59 16.57 -8.52
N ASP A 16 -12.04 16.73 -7.31
CA ASP A 16 -10.74 17.38 -7.07
C ASP A 16 -9.53 16.42 -7.13
N SER A 17 -9.77 15.12 -7.32
CA SER A 17 -8.77 14.05 -7.21
C SER A 17 -7.88 13.92 -8.45
N TYR A 18 -6.71 13.32 -8.26
CA TYR A 18 -5.84 12.96 -9.38
C TYR A 18 -6.42 11.84 -10.25
N ALA A 19 -7.26 10.95 -9.69
CA ALA A 19 -7.94 9.93 -10.47
C ALA A 19 -8.82 10.54 -11.58
N ASP A 20 -9.57 11.60 -11.26
CA ASP A 20 -10.46 12.29 -12.20
C ASP A 20 -9.74 13.33 -13.08
N ASN A 21 -8.66 13.96 -12.59
CA ASN A 21 -8.00 15.10 -13.26
C ASN A 21 -6.73 14.74 -14.09
N SER A 22 -6.31 13.47 -14.12
CA SER A 22 -5.05 13.05 -14.78
C SER A 22 -5.17 12.66 -16.28
N LEU A 23 -6.11 13.27 -17.01
CA LEU A 23 -6.33 12.98 -18.43
C LEU A 23 -5.11 13.32 -19.32
N ILE A 24 -4.35 14.38 -18.99
CA ILE A 24 -3.14 14.77 -19.75
C ILE A 24 -2.08 13.66 -19.71
N GLN A 25 -1.87 13.06 -18.52
CA GLN A 25 -0.94 11.95 -18.32
C GLN A 25 -1.41 10.69 -19.05
N LYS A 26 -2.73 10.44 -19.10
CA LYS A 26 -3.33 9.34 -19.89
C LYS A 26 -3.06 9.53 -21.38
N SER A 27 -3.24 10.74 -21.91
CA SER A 27 -2.95 11.08 -23.31
C SER A 27 -1.46 10.92 -23.64
N ALA A 28 -0.57 11.35 -22.73
CA ALA A 28 0.88 11.16 -22.87
C ALA A 28 1.25 9.66 -22.95
N ALA A 29 0.74 8.85 -22.03
CA ALA A 29 0.96 7.40 -22.01
C ALA A 29 0.47 6.73 -23.31
N ALA A 30 -0.73 7.10 -23.77
CA ALA A 30 -1.33 6.56 -25.00
C ALA A 30 -0.52 6.91 -26.27
N GLN A 31 0.06 8.12 -26.36
CA GLN A 31 0.96 8.48 -27.46
C GLN A 31 2.26 7.65 -27.47
N THR A 32 2.72 7.17 -26.31
CA THR A 32 3.91 6.32 -26.18
C THR A 32 3.64 4.81 -26.22
N LYS A 33 2.38 4.37 -26.37
CA LYS A 33 1.96 2.96 -26.34
C LYS A 33 2.78 2.05 -27.27
N SER A 34 3.02 2.46 -28.52
CA SER A 34 3.77 1.62 -29.47
C SER A 34 5.22 1.36 -29.03
N VAL A 35 5.90 2.37 -28.48
CA VAL A 35 7.27 2.24 -27.95
C VAL A 35 7.28 1.37 -26.69
N LEU A 36 6.25 1.47 -25.85
CA LEU A 36 6.06 0.61 -24.68
C LEU A 36 5.88 -0.87 -25.09
N GLU A 37 5.00 -1.13 -26.06
CA GLU A 37 4.74 -2.48 -26.59
C GLU A 37 5.96 -3.10 -27.26
N GLU A 38 6.64 -2.35 -28.13
CA GLU A 38 7.85 -2.76 -28.86
C GLU A 38 8.98 -3.12 -27.89
N SER A 39 9.33 -2.18 -26.99
CA SER A 39 10.38 -2.39 -25.97
C SER A 39 10.06 -3.57 -25.05
N THR A 40 8.79 -3.77 -24.70
CA THR A 40 8.34 -4.90 -23.87
C THR A 40 8.52 -6.23 -24.60
N LYS A 41 8.13 -6.29 -25.88
CA LYS A 41 8.28 -7.49 -26.72
C LYS A 41 9.75 -7.86 -26.91
N GLU A 42 10.64 -6.88 -27.13
CA GLU A 42 12.08 -7.11 -27.21
C GLU A 42 12.65 -7.75 -25.93
N VAL A 43 12.37 -7.17 -24.76
CA VAL A 43 12.84 -7.71 -23.46
C VAL A 43 12.29 -9.12 -23.23
N TYR A 44 11.01 -9.35 -23.49
CA TYR A 44 10.43 -10.69 -23.32
C TYR A 44 11.03 -11.71 -24.30
N HIS A 45 11.26 -11.35 -25.56
CA HIS A 45 11.90 -12.23 -26.53
C HIS A 45 13.36 -12.54 -26.19
N ALA A 46 14.09 -11.58 -25.61
CA ALA A 46 15.48 -11.75 -25.20
C ALA A 46 15.64 -12.58 -23.92
N LEU A 47 14.83 -12.33 -22.89
CA LEU A 47 14.99 -12.91 -21.55
C LEU A 47 14.11 -14.12 -21.28
N LYS A 48 12.90 -14.19 -21.87
CA LYS A 48 11.87 -15.22 -21.67
C LYS A 48 11.73 -15.71 -20.21
N PRO A 49 11.57 -14.81 -19.23
CA PRO A 49 11.58 -15.18 -17.82
C PRO A 49 10.31 -15.96 -17.45
N LYS A 50 10.40 -16.84 -16.45
CA LYS A 50 9.21 -17.53 -15.90
C LYS A 50 8.26 -16.57 -15.18
N CYS A 51 8.81 -15.52 -14.56
CA CYS A 51 8.05 -14.42 -13.97
C CYS A 51 8.62 -13.09 -14.48
N PHE A 52 7.79 -12.29 -15.14
CA PHE A 52 8.15 -10.98 -15.66
C PHE A 52 7.87 -9.91 -14.61
N MET A 53 8.94 -9.29 -14.11
CA MET A 53 8.87 -8.27 -13.05
C MET A 53 8.94 -6.88 -13.66
N MET A 54 7.88 -6.08 -13.49
CA MET A 54 7.76 -4.72 -14.02
C MET A 54 7.50 -3.71 -12.88
N ALA A 55 8.00 -2.49 -13.01
CA ALA A 55 7.69 -1.40 -12.09
C ALA A 55 7.30 -0.11 -12.81
N ASP A 56 6.29 0.59 -12.30
CA ASP A 56 5.93 1.97 -12.67
C ASP A 56 6.44 2.93 -11.58
N MET A 57 7.27 3.89 -11.97
CA MET A 57 8.01 4.79 -11.09
C MET A 57 7.40 6.20 -11.11
N GLY A 58 6.77 6.59 -10.01
CA GLY A 58 5.92 7.79 -9.89
C GLY A 58 4.49 7.53 -10.36
N CYS A 59 3.90 6.42 -9.90
CA CYS A 59 2.60 5.91 -10.38
C CYS A 59 1.39 6.78 -9.98
N SER A 60 1.52 7.61 -8.94
CA SER A 60 0.41 8.32 -8.29
C SER A 60 -0.71 7.37 -7.80
N SER A 61 -1.92 7.91 -7.58
CA SER A 61 -3.10 7.23 -7.02
C SER A 61 -4.17 6.84 -8.05
N GLY A 62 -3.98 7.23 -9.32
CA GLY A 62 -5.01 7.12 -10.36
C GLY A 62 -4.95 5.84 -11.22
N PRO A 63 -6.02 5.52 -11.97
CA PRO A 63 -6.11 4.29 -12.77
C PRO A 63 -5.14 4.24 -13.97
N ASN A 64 -4.46 5.34 -14.30
CA ASN A 64 -3.46 5.40 -15.37
C ASN A 64 -2.25 4.48 -15.12
N ALA A 65 -1.90 4.20 -13.87
CA ALA A 65 -0.83 3.25 -13.52
C ALA A 65 -1.18 1.81 -13.97
N LEU A 66 -2.43 1.41 -13.74
CA LEU A 66 -2.94 0.10 -14.17
C LEU A 66 -3.05 -0.01 -15.68
N PHE A 67 -3.36 1.08 -16.40
CA PHE A 67 -3.32 1.11 -17.86
C PHE A 67 -1.93 0.74 -18.41
N ALA A 68 -0.84 1.31 -17.86
CA ALA A 68 0.51 0.96 -18.30
C ALA A 68 0.83 -0.53 -18.06
N ALA A 69 0.43 -1.08 -16.91
CA ALA A 69 0.58 -2.52 -16.62
C ALA A 69 -0.23 -3.40 -17.59
N SER A 70 -1.48 -3.02 -17.90
CA SER A 70 -2.32 -3.72 -18.89
C SER A 70 -1.67 -3.76 -20.27
N GLU A 71 -1.03 -2.69 -20.73
CA GLU A 71 -0.39 -2.65 -22.05
C GLU A 71 0.91 -3.46 -22.11
N ILE A 72 1.71 -3.49 -21.04
CA ILE A 72 2.85 -4.40 -20.91
C ILE A 72 2.38 -5.87 -20.94
N ILE A 73 1.29 -6.19 -20.23
CA ILE A 73 0.68 -7.53 -20.23
C ILE A 73 0.14 -7.91 -21.62
N ASN A 74 -0.53 -6.99 -22.32
CA ASN A 74 -0.98 -7.19 -23.71
C ASN A 74 0.20 -7.51 -24.64
N ALA A 75 1.29 -6.73 -24.55
CA ALA A 75 2.45 -6.90 -25.38
C ALA A 75 3.16 -8.26 -25.17
N ILE A 76 3.21 -8.75 -23.92
CA ILE A 76 3.78 -10.06 -23.58
C ILE A 76 2.86 -11.20 -23.98
N ASP A 77 1.55 -11.07 -23.79
CA ASP A 77 0.54 -12.03 -24.24
C ASP A 77 0.62 -12.25 -25.78
N GLU A 78 0.71 -11.18 -26.56
CA GLU A 78 0.95 -11.26 -28.01
C GLU A 78 2.30 -11.92 -28.35
N ALA A 79 3.37 -11.59 -27.63
CA ALA A 79 4.68 -12.23 -27.81
C ALA A 79 4.62 -13.74 -27.52
N CYS A 80 3.92 -14.15 -26.46
CA CYS A 80 3.74 -15.55 -26.08
C CYS A 80 2.95 -16.33 -27.14
N ARG A 81 1.85 -15.75 -27.63
CA ARG A 81 1.06 -16.29 -28.76
C ARG A 81 1.92 -16.46 -30.01
N SER A 82 2.76 -15.47 -30.36
CA SER A 82 3.65 -15.54 -31.52
C SER A 82 4.74 -16.61 -31.41
N LEU A 83 5.18 -16.92 -30.17
CA LEU A 83 6.16 -17.96 -29.86
C LEU A 83 5.54 -19.35 -29.60
N ASN A 84 4.19 -19.44 -29.55
CA ASN A 84 3.44 -20.61 -29.11
C ASN A 84 3.92 -21.15 -27.73
N CYS A 85 4.08 -20.24 -26.76
CA CYS A 85 4.40 -20.57 -25.36
C CYS A 85 3.33 -20.01 -24.40
N GLN A 86 3.29 -20.52 -23.17
CA GLN A 86 2.45 -19.93 -22.11
C GLN A 86 2.97 -18.55 -21.70
N ALA A 87 2.08 -17.72 -21.16
CA ALA A 87 2.43 -16.45 -20.54
C ALA A 87 3.22 -16.67 -19.23
N PRO A 88 4.16 -15.78 -18.88
CA PRO A 88 4.87 -15.84 -17.60
C PRO A 88 3.95 -15.44 -16.44
N GLU A 89 4.35 -15.70 -15.20
CA GLU A 89 3.78 -14.99 -14.05
C GLU A 89 4.14 -13.49 -14.13
N PHE A 90 3.35 -12.59 -13.56
CA PHE A 90 3.62 -11.14 -13.61
C PHE A 90 3.72 -10.54 -12.20
N GLY A 91 4.87 -9.94 -11.88
CA GLY A 91 5.05 -9.07 -10.71
C GLY A 91 4.94 -7.61 -11.13
N VAL A 92 3.92 -6.91 -10.65
CA VAL A 92 3.60 -5.51 -11.03
C VAL A 92 3.78 -4.60 -9.82
N PHE A 93 4.73 -3.67 -9.92
CA PHE A 93 5.14 -2.81 -8.81
C PHE A 93 4.83 -1.35 -9.06
N PHE A 94 3.99 -0.76 -8.22
CA PHE A 94 3.64 0.66 -8.26
C PHE A 94 4.46 1.41 -7.22
N ASN A 95 5.36 2.30 -7.65
CA ASN A 95 6.26 3.04 -6.75
C ASN A 95 5.95 4.54 -6.76
N ASP A 96 5.84 5.12 -5.57
CA ASP A 96 5.74 6.57 -5.36
C ASP A 96 6.19 6.93 -3.92
N LEU A 97 6.20 8.22 -3.58
CA LEU A 97 6.45 8.73 -2.23
C LEU A 97 5.42 8.20 -1.22
N SER A 98 5.81 8.11 0.06
CA SER A 98 4.95 7.57 1.14
C SER A 98 3.68 8.40 1.42
N GLY A 99 3.60 9.63 0.92
CA GLY A 99 2.39 10.47 0.98
C GLY A 99 1.39 10.23 -0.15
N ASN A 100 1.74 9.45 -1.19
CA ASN A 100 0.81 9.10 -2.26
C ASN A 100 -0.35 8.24 -1.74
N ASP A 101 -1.55 8.43 -2.29
CA ASP A 101 -2.74 7.65 -1.93
C ASP A 101 -2.72 6.28 -2.63
N PHE A 102 -2.03 5.33 -2.00
CA PHE A 102 -1.99 3.94 -2.44
C PHE A 102 -3.30 3.20 -2.15
N ASN A 103 -4.07 3.62 -1.13
CA ASN A 103 -5.37 3.03 -0.84
C ASN A 103 -6.36 3.18 -2.02
N THR A 104 -6.46 4.38 -2.59
CA THR A 104 -7.26 4.60 -3.81
C THR A 104 -6.75 3.78 -5.00
N LEU A 105 -5.43 3.70 -5.21
CA LEU A 105 -4.85 2.85 -6.26
C LEU A 105 -5.20 1.36 -6.05
N PHE A 106 -5.12 0.88 -4.82
CA PHE A 106 -5.35 -0.52 -4.45
C PHE A 106 -6.83 -0.93 -4.56
N ASN A 107 -7.77 -0.01 -4.45
CA ASN A 107 -9.18 -0.28 -4.78
C ASN A 107 -9.36 -0.65 -6.27
N PHE A 108 -8.67 0.06 -7.19
CA PHE A 108 -8.73 -0.25 -8.62
C PHE A 108 -8.09 -1.60 -8.98
N VAL A 109 -7.21 -2.15 -8.14
CA VAL A 109 -6.53 -3.44 -8.38
C VAL A 109 -7.50 -4.62 -8.46
N GLN A 110 -8.65 -4.57 -7.76
CA GLN A 110 -9.69 -5.60 -7.91
C GLN A 110 -10.28 -5.61 -9.33
N GLY A 111 -10.56 -4.44 -9.90
CA GLY A 111 -11.02 -4.29 -11.27
C GLY A 111 -9.97 -4.75 -12.30
N PHE A 112 -8.70 -4.51 -12.03
CA PHE A 112 -7.58 -5.01 -12.84
C PHE A 112 -7.46 -6.53 -12.82
N TYR A 113 -7.54 -7.19 -11.65
CA TYR A 113 -7.53 -8.66 -11.60
C TYR A 113 -8.73 -9.27 -12.36
N LYS A 114 -9.91 -8.65 -12.26
CA LYS A 114 -11.09 -9.05 -13.03
C LYS A 114 -10.87 -8.89 -14.54
N TRP A 115 -10.29 -7.77 -14.98
CA TRP A 115 -9.92 -7.54 -16.38
C TRP A 115 -8.97 -8.60 -16.92
N VAL A 116 -7.98 -9.05 -16.14
CA VAL A 116 -7.09 -10.16 -16.53
C VAL A 116 -7.89 -11.46 -16.72
N GLU A 117 -8.78 -11.82 -15.78
CA GLU A 117 -9.59 -13.04 -15.91
C GLU A 117 -10.52 -13.00 -17.13
N GLU A 118 -11.16 -11.86 -17.40
CA GLU A 118 -12.14 -11.70 -18.49
C GLU A 118 -11.48 -11.61 -19.88
N GLU A 119 -10.40 -10.83 -20.06
CA GLU A 119 -9.76 -10.61 -21.37
C GLU A 119 -8.68 -11.63 -21.72
N LYS A 120 -8.08 -12.31 -20.72
CA LYS A 120 -6.99 -13.28 -20.93
C LYS A 120 -7.39 -14.72 -20.61
N GLY A 121 -8.44 -14.92 -19.82
CA GLY A 121 -8.90 -16.24 -19.38
C GLY A 121 -8.11 -16.80 -18.19
N ARG A 122 -8.68 -17.84 -17.56
CA ARG A 122 -8.20 -18.42 -16.29
C ARG A 122 -6.84 -19.12 -16.39
N ASP A 123 -6.45 -19.54 -17.59
CA ASP A 123 -5.17 -20.22 -17.86
C ASP A 123 -4.03 -19.24 -18.22
N PHE A 124 -4.28 -17.92 -18.09
CA PHE A 124 -3.26 -16.89 -18.27
C PHE A 124 -2.28 -16.82 -17.09
N GLY A 125 -1.13 -16.19 -17.34
CA GLY A 125 -0.10 -15.97 -16.34
C GLY A 125 -0.61 -15.17 -15.12
N PRO A 126 -0.48 -15.69 -13.89
CA PRO A 126 -1.04 -15.04 -12.71
C PRO A 126 -0.33 -13.72 -12.41
N CYS A 127 -1.13 -12.71 -12.06
CA CYS A 127 -0.65 -11.37 -11.76
C CYS A 127 -0.59 -11.10 -10.24
N PHE A 128 0.45 -10.40 -9.81
CA PHE A 128 0.76 -10.06 -8.42
C PHE A 128 1.11 -8.57 -8.33
N VAL A 129 0.23 -7.78 -7.74
CA VAL A 129 0.38 -6.32 -7.63
C VAL A 129 0.90 -5.94 -6.24
N SER A 130 1.87 -5.02 -6.16
CA SER A 130 2.34 -4.42 -4.90
C SER A 130 2.65 -2.92 -5.05
N GLY A 131 2.34 -2.12 -4.02
CA GLY A 131 2.75 -0.71 -3.93
C GLY A 131 4.02 -0.55 -3.08
N THR A 132 4.87 0.41 -3.41
CA THR A 132 6.19 0.58 -2.77
C THR A 132 6.42 2.05 -2.38
N PRO A 133 6.32 2.43 -1.09
CA PRO A 133 6.37 3.81 -0.61
C PRO A 133 7.82 4.32 -0.44
N ARG A 134 8.44 4.79 -1.52
CA ARG A 134 9.81 5.31 -1.52
C ARG A 134 10.07 6.23 -2.72
N SER A 135 10.91 7.25 -2.57
CA SER A 135 11.31 8.07 -3.72
C SER A 135 12.04 7.24 -4.78
N PHE A 136 11.54 7.25 -6.02
CA PHE A 136 12.13 6.57 -7.16
C PHE A 136 13.58 6.98 -7.46
N TYR A 137 14.05 8.14 -6.99
CA TYR A 137 15.41 8.60 -7.25
C TYR A 137 16.49 7.70 -6.64
N GLY A 138 16.22 7.07 -5.49
CA GLY A 138 17.15 6.13 -4.86
C GLY A 138 16.90 4.67 -5.29
N ARG A 139 17.61 3.74 -4.66
CA ARG A 139 17.25 2.31 -4.69
C ARG A 139 15.88 2.09 -4.04
N VAL A 140 15.03 1.34 -4.72
CA VAL A 140 13.64 0.97 -4.37
C VAL A 140 13.47 -0.55 -4.31
N PHE A 141 14.25 -1.31 -5.08
CA PHE A 141 14.15 -2.76 -5.23
C PHE A 141 15.48 -3.47 -4.98
N PRO A 142 15.50 -4.81 -4.75
CA PRO A 142 16.70 -5.62 -4.75
C PRO A 142 17.50 -5.56 -6.08
N SER A 143 18.75 -5.99 -6.05
CA SER A 143 19.62 -5.99 -7.22
C SER A 143 19.18 -7.07 -8.23
N CYS A 144 19.15 -6.74 -9.53
CA CYS A 144 18.70 -7.63 -10.61
C CYS A 144 17.29 -8.24 -10.37
N PHE A 145 16.35 -7.39 -9.93
CA PHE A 145 14.97 -7.75 -9.60
C PHE A 145 13.96 -7.45 -10.74
N LEU A 146 14.17 -6.36 -11.49
CA LEU A 146 13.24 -5.89 -12.52
C LEU A 146 13.66 -6.29 -13.92
N HIS A 147 12.70 -6.69 -14.75
CA HIS A 147 12.88 -6.91 -16.19
C HIS A 147 12.53 -5.65 -16.98
N PHE A 148 11.58 -4.85 -16.47
CA PHE A 148 11.10 -3.65 -17.14
C PHE A 148 10.81 -2.52 -16.14
N VAL A 149 11.14 -1.29 -16.54
CA VAL A 149 10.77 -0.07 -15.80
C VAL A 149 9.95 0.84 -16.71
N TYR A 150 8.81 1.28 -16.23
CA TYR A 150 8.03 2.37 -16.81
C TYR A 150 8.11 3.59 -15.88
N SER A 151 8.00 4.78 -16.45
CA SER A 151 7.74 6.01 -15.72
C SER A 151 7.09 7.00 -16.65
N SER A 152 5.92 7.54 -16.29
CA SER A 152 5.25 8.57 -17.08
C SER A 152 4.87 9.77 -16.21
N SER A 153 5.27 10.95 -16.66
CA SER A 153 4.97 12.23 -16.02
C SER A 153 5.51 12.39 -14.58
N ALA A 154 6.55 11.63 -14.20
CA ALA A 154 7.15 11.71 -12.86
C ALA A 154 8.52 12.41 -12.82
N LEU A 155 9.44 12.07 -13.74
CA LEU A 155 10.86 12.47 -13.71
C LEU A 155 11.15 13.99 -13.92
N HIS A 156 10.12 14.82 -14.02
CA HIS A 156 10.23 16.28 -14.04
C HIS A 156 10.02 16.92 -12.65
N TRP A 157 9.57 16.13 -11.66
CA TRP A 157 9.51 16.51 -10.24
C TRP A 157 10.84 16.19 -9.55
N LEU A 158 11.53 17.19 -9.02
CA LEU A 158 12.84 17.08 -8.37
C LEU A 158 12.74 16.45 -6.97
N SER A 159 13.82 15.83 -6.48
CA SER A 159 13.82 15.19 -5.15
C SER A 159 13.71 16.19 -3.98
N GLN A 160 13.99 17.47 -4.25
CA GLN A 160 13.90 18.61 -3.35
C GLN A 160 13.81 19.91 -4.18
N VAL A 161 13.41 20.99 -3.53
CA VAL A 161 13.67 22.34 -4.04
C VAL A 161 15.19 22.57 -4.10
N PRO A 162 15.75 23.13 -5.19
CA PRO A 162 17.20 23.32 -5.31
C PRO A 162 17.81 24.14 -4.17
N GLU A 163 18.99 23.72 -3.72
CA GLU A 163 19.81 24.48 -2.78
C GLU A 163 20.36 25.75 -3.43
N GLY A 164 20.51 26.82 -2.64
CA GLY A 164 21.03 28.10 -3.14
C GLY A 164 20.04 28.96 -3.93
N LEU A 165 18.72 28.72 -3.82
CA LEU A 165 17.67 29.66 -4.28
C LEU A 165 17.37 30.78 -3.28
N VAL A 166 17.92 30.70 -2.07
CA VAL A 166 17.95 31.75 -1.05
C VAL A 166 19.41 31.98 -0.68
N SER A 167 19.82 33.25 -0.59
CA SER A 167 21.17 33.66 -0.24
C SER A 167 21.45 33.55 1.27
N ASP A 168 22.73 33.60 1.65
CA ASP A 168 23.17 33.61 3.06
C ASP A 168 22.59 34.78 3.90
N GLN A 169 22.02 35.80 3.24
CA GLN A 169 21.36 36.95 3.86
C GLN A 169 19.83 36.78 3.98
N GLY A 170 19.28 35.61 3.65
CA GLY A 170 17.84 35.34 3.65
C GLY A 170 17.07 35.90 2.45
N VAL A 171 17.74 36.60 1.53
CA VAL A 171 17.12 37.16 0.32
C VAL A 171 16.98 36.04 -0.72
N ALA A 172 15.76 35.79 -1.18
CA ALA A 172 15.49 34.84 -2.26
C ALA A 172 16.04 35.35 -3.61
N LEU A 173 16.21 34.44 -4.57
CA LEU A 173 16.78 34.71 -5.89
C LEU A 173 15.76 34.59 -7.04
N ASN A 174 14.58 34.04 -6.78
CA ASN A 174 13.52 33.84 -7.79
C ASN A 174 12.29 34.72 -7.52
N ASN A 175 12.50 35.92 -6.98
CA ASN A 175 11.44 36.74 -6.36
C ASN A 175 10.20 36.92 -7.25
N GLY A 176 9.03 36.82 -6.63
CA GLY A 176 7.71 36.76 -7.26
C GLY A 176 7.41 35.48 -8.07
N ASN A 177 8.40 34.62 -8.37
CA ASN A 177 8.23 33.45 -9.23
C ASN A 177 8.29 32.14 -8.43
N ILE A 178 7.30 31.26 -8.66
CA ILE A 178 7.25 29.94 -8.02
C ILE A 178 7.93 28.83 -8.84
N CYS A 179 8.49 29.15 -10.00
CA CYS A 179 9.20 28.23 -10.90
C CYS A 179 10.15 29.03 -11.80
N ILE A 180 10.88 28.38 -12.71
CA ILE A 180 11.67 29.09 -13.72
C ILE A 180 10.71 29.81 -14.69
N THR A 181 10.90 31.13 -14.88
CA THR A 181 10.19 31.91 -15.89
C THR A 181 11.16 32.80 -16.68
N LYS A 182 10.65 33.61 -17.62
CA LYS A 182 11.46 34.57 -18.39
C LYS A 182 12.00 35.74 -17.55
N THR A 183 11.63 35.86 -16.27
CA THR A 183 12.17 36.86 -15.33
C THR A 183 13.10 36.27 -14.26
N SER A 184 13.24 34.94 -14.19
CA SER A 184 14.19 34.28 -13.30
C SER A 184 15.65 34.56 -13.70
N PRO A 185 16.57 34.83 -12.76
CA PRO A 185 18.00 34.93 -13.05
C PRO A 185 18.60 33.61 -13.58
N PRO A 186 19.66 33.64 -14.41
CA PRO A 186 20.35 32.43 -14.90
C PRO A 186 20.87 31.50 -13.78
N GLU A 187 21.16 32.06 -12.61
CA GLU A 187 21.55 31.34 -11.40
C GLU A 187 20.47 30.37 -10.93
N VAL A 188 19.18 30.75 -11.07
CA VAL A 188 18.03 29.90 -10.72
C VAL A 188 17.96 28.70 -11.67
N GLU A 189 17.99 28.92 -12.99
CA GLU A 189 17.98 27.83 -13.97
C GLU A 189 19.17 26.86 -13.75
N LYS A 190 20.35 27.40 -13.44
CA LYS A 190 21.56 26.63 -13.12
C LYS A 190 21.41 25.80 -11.84
N ALA A 191 20.76 26.32 -10.80
CA ALA A 191 20.49 25.58 -9.57
C ALA A 191 19.51 24.43 -9.83
N TYR A 192 18.40 24.70 -10.52
CA TYR A 192 17.43 23.71 -10.96
C TYR A 192 18.04 22.60 -11.85
N TYR A 193 18.86 22.95 -12.84
CA TYR A 193 19.57 21.96 -13.66
C TYR A 193 20.59 21.14 -12.85
N THR A 194 21.27 21.76 -11.88
CA THR A 194 22.21 21.05 -11.00
C THR A 194 21.48 20.01 -10.14
N GLN A 195 20.31 20.37 -9.63
CA GLN A 195 19.41 19.49 -8.89
C GLN A 195 18.89 18.35 -9.77
N PHE A 196 18.32 18.66 -10.95
CA PHE A 196 17.87 17.67 -11.93
C PHE A 196 18.97 16.67 -12.29
N ARG A 197 20.17 17.15 -12.62
CA ARG A 197 21.32 16.31 -12.94
C ARG A 197 21.65 15.33 -11.80
N ARG A 198 21.68 15.83 -10.56
CA ARG A 198 21.97 15.01 -9.37
C ARG A 198 20.97 13.88 -9.24
N ASP A 199 19.69 14.21 -9.34
CA ASP A 199 18.58 13.29 -9.10
C ASP A 199 18.45 12.28 -10.26
N PHE A 200 18.49 12.72 -11.52
CA PHE A 200 18.45 11.85 -12.69
C PHE A 200 19.65 10.89 -12.77
N THR A 201 20.86 11.35 -12.40
CA THR A 201 22.04 10.47 -12.31
C THR A 201 21.88 9.42 -11.20
N LEU A 202 21.25 9.77 -10.07
CA LEU A 202 20.97 8.82 -8.99
C LEU A 202 19.88 7.81 -9.39
N PHE A 203 18.86 8.24 -10.13
CA PHE A 203 17.84 7.36 -10.71
C PHE A 203 18.49 6.33 -11.63
N LEU A 204 19.28 6.76 -12.62
CA LEU A 204 19.96 5.85 -13.55
C LEU A 204 20.83 4.82 -12.82
N ARG A 205 21.68 5.25 -11.88
CA ARG A 205 22.52 4.33 -11.07
C ARG A 205 21.71 3.35 -10.22
N SER A 206 20.59 3.80 -9.67
CA SER A 206 19.70 2.95 -8.88
C SER A 206 19.03 1.89 -9.77
N ARG A 207 18.49 2.30 -10.93
CA ARG A 207 17.91 1.37 -11.91
C ARG A 207 18.95 0.42 -12.49
N ALA A 208 20.17 0.88 -12.75
CA ALA A 208 21.26 0.04 -13.27
C ALA A 208 21.65 -1.11 -12.33
N THR A 209 21.35 -0.99 -11.04
CA THR A 209 21.56 -2.08 -10.08
C THR A 209 20.34 -3.02 -10.00
N GLU A 210 19.14 -2.49 -10.21
CA GLU A 210 17.86 -3.18 -10.02
C GLU A 210 17.35 -3.90 -11.27
N VAL A 211 17.62 -3.36 -12.45
CA VAL A 211 17.23 -3.95 -13.73
C VAL A 211 18.20 -5.08 -14.07
N VAL A 212 17.67 -6.22 -14.49
CA VAL A 212 18.49 -7.37 -14.93
C VAL A 212 19.27 -7.02 -16.20
N PRO A 213 20.45 -7.60 -16.44
CA PRO A 213 21.15 -7.46 -17.72
C PRO A 213 20.25 -7.87 -18.89
N GLY A 214 19.99 -6.93 -19.82
CA GLY A 214 19.05 -7.11 -20.93
C GLY A 214 17.60 -6.70 -20.66
N GLY A 215 17.29 -6.19 -19.46
CA GLY A 215 16.04 -5.46 -19.19
C GLY A 215 16.04 -4.05 -19.79
N CYS A 216 14.87 -3.42 -19.85
CA CYS A 216 14.68 -2.11 -20.50
C CYS A 216 13.93 -1.11 -19.61
N MET A 217 13.99 0.18 -19.98
CA MET A 217 13.24 1.26 -19.35
C MET A 217 12.56 2.13 -20.42
N VAL A 218 11.27 2.44 -20.24
CA VAL A 218 10.53 3.42 -21.05
C VAL A 218 10.13 4.58 -20.15
N LEU A 219 10.69 5.75 -20.43
CA LEU A 219 10.61 6.95 -19.58
C LEU A 219 10.01 8.12 -20.36
N THR A 220 8.88 8.66 -19.88
CA THR A 220 8.13 9.75 -20.48
C THR A 220 7.97 10.88 -19.46
N PHE A 221 8.41 12.10 -19.75
CA PHE A 221 8.29 13.23 -18.83
C PHE A 221 8.34 14.58 -19.55
N VAL A 222 7.94 15.64 -18.85
CA VAL A 222 7.93 17.01 -19.38
C VAL A 222 9.36 17.48 -19.66
N GLY A 223 9.63 17.89 -20.90
CA GLY A 223 10.91 18.43 -21.34
C GLY A 223 10.76 19.78 -22.05
N ALA A 224 11.86 20.53 -22.16
CA ALA A 224 11.89 21.81 -22.85
C ALA A 224 11.92 21.59 -24.38
N ILE A 225 10.82 21.94 -25.06
CA ILE A 225 10.67 21.87 -26.51
C ILE A 225 10.57 23.30 -27.08
N GLN A 226 11.54 23.67 -27.92
CA GLN A 226 11.63 24.99 -28.58
C GLN A 226 11.60 26.16 -27.56
N SER A 227 10.94 27.27 -27.88
CA SER A 227 10.82 28.47 -27.04
C SER A 227 9.55 28.50 -26.18
N ASN A 228 8.83 27.37 -26.07
CA ASN A 228 7.61 27.27 -25.28
C ASN A 228 7.94 27.10 -23.79
N ASN A 229 7.12 27.66 -22.91
CA ASN A 229 7.24 27.40 -21.46
C ASN A 229 6.53 26.08 -21.12
N PRO A 230 7.25 24.99 -20.76
CA PRO A 230 6.63 23.71 -20.44
C PRO A 230 5.77 23.75 -19.16
N PHE A 231 5.96 24.76 -18.30
CA PHE A 231 5.22 24.97 -17.06
C PHE A 231 4.37 26.25 -17.09
N ALA A 232 3.82 26.62 -18.25
CA ALA A 232 3.01 27.83 -18.43
C ALA A 232 1.88 27.99 -17.39
N MET A 233 1.18 26.90 -17.06
CA MET A 233 0.14 26.89 -16.01
C MET A 233 0.67 27.16 -14.60
N VAL A 234 1.90 26.72 -14.29
CA VAL A 234 2.55 26.97 -12.99
C VAL A 234 3.09 28.40 -12.92
N ALA A 235 3.58 28.95 -14.04
CA ALA A 235 3.91 30.37 -14.12
C ALA A 235 2.66 31.27 -13.97
N LEU A 236 1.51 30.86 -14.53
CA LEU A 236 0.24 31.54 -14.34
C LEU A 236 -0.21 31.49 -12.87
N LEU A 237 -0.13 30.33 -12.21
CA LEU A 237 -0.34 30.15 -10.77
C LEU A 237 0.56 31.08 -9.93
N GLY A 238 1.85 31.19 -10.27
CA GLY A 238 2.78 32.14 -9.66
C GLY A 238 2.31 33.59 -9.80
N SER A 239 1.86 33.99 -11.00
CA SER A 239 1.29 35.33 -11.21
C SER A 239 0.04 35.58 -10.37
N THR A 240 -0.80 34.55 -10.13
CA THR A 240 -2.00 34.66 -9.31
C THR A 240 -1.62 34.92 -7.85
N LEU A 241 -0.60 34.23 -7.33
CA LEU A 241 -0.05 34.48 -6.00
C LEU A 241 0.54 35.90 -5.86
N GLN A 242 1.24 36.42 -6.87
CA GLN A 242 1.68 37.83 -6.89
C GLN A 242 0.48 38.80 -6.75
N GLY A 243 -0.64 38.51 -7.42
CA GLY A 243 -1.88 39.28 -7.26
C GLY A 243 -2.41 39.24 -5.83
N MET A 244 -2.38 38.08 -5.19
CA MET A 244 -2.81 37.90 -3.80
C MET A 244 -1.90 38.58 -2.78
N VAL A 245 -0.60 38.72 -3.07
CA VAL A 245 0.33 39.57 -2.29
C VAL A 245 -0.05 41.05 -2.43
N LEU A 246 -0.30 41.54 -3.66
CA LEU A 246 -0.74 42.93 -3.90
C LEU A 246 -2.11 43.25 -3.26
N GLU A 247 -2.98 42.25 -3.11
CA GLU A 247 -4.25 42.35 -2.38
C GLU A 247 -4.11 42.18 -0.84
N GLY A 248 -2.90 41.96 -0.33
CA GLY A 248 -2.64 41.78 1.10
C GLY A 248 -3.15 40.46 1.70
N MET A 249 -3.46 39.47 0.86
CA MET A 249 -3.95 38.15 1.28
C MET A 249 -2.81 37.17 1.62
N ILE A 250 -1.60 37.42 1.13
CA ILE A 250 -0.40 36.60 1.33
C ILE A 250 0.77 37.54 1.61
N GLU A 251 1.67 37.16 2.54
CA GLU A 251 2.92 37.87 2.78
C GLU A 251 3.90 37.69 1.62
N GLU A 252 4.51 38.78 1.15
CA GLU A 252 5.50 38.78 0.04
C GLU A 252 6.66 37.79 0.29
N GLU A 253 7.18 37.76 1.53
CA GLU A 253 8.22 36.83 1.98
C GLU A 253 7.82 35.35 1.83
N LYS A 254 6.54 35.01 1.98
CA LYS A 254 6.04 33.63 1.79
C LYS A 254 5.99 33.24 0.32
N LEU A 255 5.73 34.20 -0.58
CA LEU A 255 5.78 33.95 -2.03
C LEU A 255 7.23 33.80 -2.51
N ASP A 256 8.11 34.73 -2.13
CA ASP A 256 9.52 34.74 -2.57
C ASP A 256 10.29 33.48 -2.15
N ASN A 257 10.00 32.95 -0.96
CA ASN A 257 10.59 31.71 -0.47
C ASN A 257 9.92 30.42 -1.02
N PHE A 258 8.77 30.52 -1.71
CA PHE A 258 8.06 29.36 -2.24
C PHE A 258 8.45 29.04 -3.69
N ASN A 259 9.16 27.94 -3.89
CA ASN A 259 9.60 27.47 -5.20
C ASN A 259 9.16 26.01 -5.42
N MET A 260 8.53 25.73 -6.56
CA MET A 260 8.09 24.39 -6.95
C MET A 260 9.30 23.54 -7.38
N PRO A 261 9.39 22.26 -6.95
CA PRO A 261 10.48 21.35 -7.34
C PRO A 261 10.25 20.78 -8.76
N LEU A 262 10.24 21.64 -9.78
CA LEU A 262 9.94 21.29 -11.18
C LEU A 262 11.10 21.66 -12.12
N TYR A 263 11.56 20.72 -12.96
CA TYR A 263 12.48 21.00 -14.05
C TYR A 263 12.10 20.24 -15.33
N ALA A 264 12.20 20.93 -16.46
CA ALA A 264 11.94 20.37 -17.78
C ALA A 264 13.24 20.41 -18.60
N PRO A 265 14.02 19.31 -18.64
CA PRO A 265 15.28 19.29 -19.36
C PRO A 265 15.05 19.31 -20.88
N SER A 266 16.03 19.82 -21.62
CA SER A 266 16.11 19.64 -23.07
C SER A 266 16.53 18.21 -23.43
N VAL A 267 16.18 17.78 -24.66
CA VAL A 267 16.60 16.48 -25.23
C VAL A 267 18.11 16.27 -25.14
N GLU A 268 18.89 17.33 -25.37
CA GLU A 268 20.35 17.29 -25.32
C GLU A 268 20.89 17.14 -23.89
N GLN A 269 20.28 17.79 -22.89
CA GLN A 269 20.64 17.55 -21.49
C GLN A 269 20.32 16.11 -21.06
N VAL A 270 19.20 15.54 -21.49
CA VAL A 270 18.87 14.13 -21.21
C VAL A 270 19.89 13.19 -21.84
N ARG A 271 20.22 13.40 -23.13
CA ARG A 271 21.26 12.66 -23.86
C ARG A 271 22.60 12.66 -23.11
N GLN A 272 23.10 13.85 -22.76
CA GLN A 272 24.40 14.01 -22.09
C GLN A 272 24.45 13.32 -20.73
N LEU A 273 23.32 13.20 -20.01
CA LEU A 273 23.28 12.48 -18.74
C LEU A 273 23.28 10.96 -18.90
N PHE A 274 22.60 10.41 -19.92
CA PHE A 274 22.74 8.99 -20.27
C PHE A 274 24.18 8.65 -20.70
N GLU A 275 24.77 9.47 -21.57
CA GLU A 275 26.13 9.26 -22.09
C GLU A 275 27.22 9.43 -21.02
N ALA A 276 27.02 10.32 -20.03
CA ALA A 276 27.97 10.54 -18.93
C ALA A 276 27.79 9.59 -17.73
N GLU A 277 26.63 8.95 -17.58
CA GLU A 277 26.39 7.93 -16.54
C GLU A 277 26.77 6.54 -17.05
N GLY A 278 26.37 6.19 -18.28
CA GLY A 278 26.91 5.06 -19.04
C GLY A 278 26.39 3.67 -18.68
N SER A 279 25.49 3.51 -17.71
CA SER A 279 24.99 2.18 -17.30
C SER A 279 23.89 1.62 -18.21
N PHE A 280 23.30 2.44 -19.09
CA PHE A 280 22.24 2.03 -20.02
C PHE A 280 22.57 2.42 -21.47
N VAL A 281 22.18 1.57 -22.42
CA VAL A 281 22.19 1.90 -23.85
C VAL A 281 20.94 2.71 -24.19
N LEU A 282 21.12 3.89 -24.77
CA LEU A 282 20.02 4.77 -25.16
C LEU A 282 19.43 4.33 -26.52
N ASN A 283 18.57 3.30 -26.50
CA ASN A 283 17.96 2.73 -27.71
C ASN A 283 17.16 3.77 -28.53
N LYS A 284 16.38 4.62 -27.84
CA LYS A 284 15.48 5.60 -28.45
C LYS A 284 15.37 6.85 -27.59
N LEU A 285 15.39 8.03 -28.22
CA LEU A 285 15.15 9.33 -27.57
C LEU A 285 14.45 10.27 -28.56
N GLU A 286 13.20 10.60 -28.28
CA GLU A 286 12.34 11.46 -29.09
C GLU A 286 11.64 12.51 -28.21
N SER A 287 11.20 13.60 -28.81
CA SER A 287 10.36 14.62 -28.16
C SER A 287 9.07 14.82 -28.94
N PHE A 288 7.93 14.75 -28.28
CA PHE A 288 6.61 14.90 -28.88
C PHE A 288 5.77 15.92 -28.09
N THR A 289 4.73 16.45 -28.72
CA THR A 289 3.77 17.36 -28.07
C THR A 289 2.47 16.61 -27.80
N VAL A 290 2.12 16.47 -26.52
CA VAL A 290 0.77 16.05 -26.12
C VAL A 290 -0.18 17.21 -26.39
N ASP A 291 -0.94 17.14 -27.47
CA ASP A 291 -2.07 18.05 -27.67
C ASP A 291 -3.23 17.61 -26.77
N TRP A 292 -3.39 18.28 -25.63
CA TRP A 292 -4.50 18.03 -24.71
C TRP A 292 -5.82 18.68 -25.16
N SER A 293 -5.79 19.59 -26.15
CA SER A 293 -7.00 20.27 -26.65
C SER A 293 -7.96 19.31 -27.36
N ILE A 294 -7.44 18.20 -27.92
CA ILE A 294 -8.25 17.13 -28.55
C ILE A 294 -9.20 16.42 -27.56
N HIS A 295 -8.95 16.53 -26.26
CA HIS A 295 -9.78 15.99 -25.18
C HIS A 295 -10.59 17.05 -24.45
N MET A 296 -10.46 18.32 -24.83
CA MET A 296 -11.19 19.39 -24.20
C MET A 296 -12.65 19.41 -24.66
N MET A 297 -13.53 19.61 -23.69
CA MET A 297 -14.93 19.97 -23.93
C MET A 297 -14.97 21.27 -24.78
N GLN A 298 -16.10 21.60 -25.42
CA GLN A 298 -16.24 22.79 -26.30
C GLN A 298 -16.28 24.12 -25.51
N ASP A 299 -15.63 24.15 -24.34
CA ASP A 299 -16.24 24.54 -23.08
C ASP A 299 -15.22 25.07 -22.02
N LEU A 300 -14.99 26.39 -22.00
CA LEU A 300 -13.95 27.21 -21.35
C LEU A 300 -13.97 27.23 -19.85
N ASP A 301 -15.14 27.42 -19.23
CA ASP A 301 -15.26 27.51 -17.79
C ASP A 301 -14.83 26.18 -17.17
N ASN A 302 -14.97 25.09 -17.94
CA ASN A 302 -14.56 23.76 -17.54
C ASN A 302 -13.31 23.22 -18.26
N GLN A 303 -12.81 23.86 -19.32
CA GLN A 303 -11.36 23.84 -19.63
C GLN A 303 -10.59 24.52 -18.49
N ALA A 304 -11.12 25.63 -17.95
CA ALA A 304 -10.58 26.33 -16.79
C ALA A 304 -10.75 25.51 -15.52
N LYS A 305 -11.92 24.93 -15.20
CA LYS A 305 -12.02 23.99 -14.07
C LYS A 305 -11.18 22.73 -14.28
N PHE A 306 -11.00 22.23 -15.49
CA PHE A 306 -10.10 21.09 -15.76
C PHE A 306 -8.63 21.47 -15.54
N LEU A 307 -8.17 22.64 -16.01
CA LEU A 307 -6.80 23.11 -15.81
C LEU A 307 -6.54 23.53 -14.35
N VAL A 308 -7.52 24.12 -13.68
CA VAL A 308 -7.48 24.43 -12.24
C VAL A 308 -7.57 23.16 -11.40
N GLY A 309 -8.36 22.17 -11.80
CA GLY A 309 -8.50 20.84 -11.20
C GLY A 309 -7.24 19.99 -11.37
N TYR A 310 -6.59 20.07 -12.54
CA TYR A 310 -5.26 19.52 -12.78
C TYR A 310 -4.20 20.17 -11.89
N ILE A 311 -4.17 21.51 -11.80
CA ILE A 311 -3.26 22.23 -10.88
C ILE A 311 -3.58 21.85 -9.42
N ARG A 312 -4.85 21.77 -9.04
CA ARG A 312 -5.31 21.36 -7.71
C ARG A 312 -4.81 19.95 -7.38
N ALA A 313 -5.15 18.97 -8.21
CA ALA A 313 -4.76 17.58 -8.05
C ALA A 313 -3.24 17.35 -8.04
N SER A 314 -2.47 18.24 -8.68
CA SER A 314 -1.01 18.14 -8.77
C SER A 314 -0.22 18.98 -7.76
N CYS A 315 -0.81 20.04 -7.19
CA CYS A 315 -0.08 21.05 -6.41
C CYS A 315 -0.73 21.45 -5.07
N GLU A 316 -1.97 21.05 -4.77
CA GLU A 316 -2.69 21.49 -3.56
C GLU A 316 -1.94 21.15 -2.27
N SER A 317 -1.28 19.99 -2.20
CA SER A 317 -0.43 19.54 -1.08
C SER A 317 0.72 20.52 -0.78
N LEU A 318 1.49 20.90 -1.80
CA LEU A 318 2.58 21.87 -1.69
C LEU A 318 2.07 23.29 -1.34
N LEU A 319 0.97 23.71 -1.96
CA LEU A 319 0.37 25.04 -1.75
C LEU A 319 -0.24 25.17 -0.34
N ALA A 320 -0.96 24.17 0.13
CA ALA A 320 -1.61 24.17 1.44
C ALA A 320 -0.58 24.18 2.57
N ASN A 321 0.52 23.43 2.44
CA ASN A 321 1.63 23.51 3.38
C ASN A 321 2.33 24.88 3.40
N ALA A 322 2.43 25.56 2.25
CA ALA A 322 3.17 26.82 2.14
C ALA A 322 2.35 28.06 2.56
N PHE A 323 1.06 28.09 2.20
CA PHE A 323 0.20 29.27 2.37
C PHE A 323 -1.03 29.02 3.27
N GLY A 324 -1.24 27.78 3.73
CA GLY A 324 -2.36 27.36 4.59
C GLY A 324 -3.60 26.92 3.80
N GLU A 325 -4.29 25.87 4.26
CA GLU A 325 -5.49 25.32 3.59
C GLU A 325 -6.57 26.38 3.30
N ALA A 326 -6.78 27.32 4.23
CA ALA A 326 -7.82 28.34 4.13
C ALA A 326 -7.68 29.29 2.91
N ILE A 327 -6.50 29.40 2.30
CA ILE A 327 -6.29 30.24 1.11
C ILE A 327 -6.58 29.52 -0.20
N ILE A 328 -6.65 28.18 -0.19
CA ILE A 328 -6.62 27.36 -1.41
C ILE A 328 -7.84 27.60 -2.30
N GLU A 329 -9.05 27.63 -1.75
CA GLU A 329 -10.26 27.93 -2.54
C GLU A 329 -10.23 29.35 -3.12
N VAL A 330 -9.65 30.32 -2.40
CA VAL A 330 -9.49 31.71 -2.89
C VAL A 330 -8.47 31.77 -4.03
N LEU A 331 -7.36 31.05 -3.89
CA LEU A 331 -6.30 30.94 -4.89
C LEU A 331 -6.79 30.23 -6.16
N LEU A 332 -7.48 29.10 -6.03
CA LEU A 332 -8.02 28.35 -7.16
C LEU A 332 -9.15 29.12 -7.86
N SER A 333 -9.98 29.86 -7.11
CA SER A 333 -10.99 30.76 -7.69
C SER A 333 -10.34 31.90 -8.50
N LYS A 334 -9.35 32.60 -7.95
CA LYS A 334 -8.59 33.64 -8.67
C LYS A 334 -7.80 33.09 -9.87
N LEU A 335 -7.22 31.90 -9.73
CA LEU A 335 -6.57 31.21 -10.83
C LEU A 335 -7.59 30.89 -11.93
N LYS A 336 -8.79 30.41 -11.59
CA LYS A 336 -9.87 30.18 -12.54
C LYS A 336 -10.24 31.46 -13.29
N THR A 337 -10.33 32.61 -12.62
CA THR A 337 -10.57 33.90 -13.29
C THR A 337 -9.46 34.25 -14.30
N ARG A 338 -8.17 34.13 -13.92
CA ARG A 338 -7.07 34.42 -14.86
C ARG A 338 -6.93 33.40 -15.98
N VAL A 339 -7.25 32.14 -15.71
CA VAL A 339 -7.32 31.08 -16.72
C VAL A 339 -8.48 31.39 -17.68
N LEU A 340 -9.65 31.78 -17.18
CA LEU A 340 -10.78 32.27 -17.99
C LEU A 340 -10.38 33.48 -18.84
N GLU A 341 -9.77 34.53 -18.28
CA GLU A 341 -9.29 35.69 -19.06
C GLU A 341 -8.34 35.31 -20.21
N HIS A 342 -7.55 34.24 -20.02
CA HIS A 342 -6.63 33.71 -21.05
C HIS A 342 -7.32 32.78 -22.06
N ILE A 343 -8.48 32.22 -21.70
CA ILE A 343 -9.22 31.20 -22.43
C ILE A 343 -10.51 31.77 -23.08
N GLU A 344 -10.97 32.97 -22.70
CA GLU A 344 -12.13 33.70 -23.22
C GLU A 344 -12.04 34.14 -24.70
N ALA A 345 -11.10 33.54 -25.42
CA ALA A 345 -11.19 33.27 -26.85
C ALA A 345 -12.37 32.33 -27.27
N GLY A 346 -13.07 31.62 -26.36
CA GLY A 346 -14.50 31.10 -26.48
C GLY A 346 -14.73 29.56 -26.53
N GLN A 347 -15.80 28.86 -25.99
CA GLN A 347 -17.10 29.01 -25.19
C GLN A 347 -17.25 27.79 -24.15
N PRO A 348 -18.27 27.45 -23.24
CA PRO A 348 -18.18 27.15 -21.71
C PRO A 348 -18.17 25.80 -20.77
N ILE A 349 -19.07 24.76 -20.67
CA ILE A 349 -19.43 23.89 -19.42
C ILE A 349 -19.51 22.27 -19.51
N GLU A 350 -19.48 21.26 -18.54
CA GLU A 350 -19.14 20.97 -17.07
C GLU A 350 -19.33 19.49 -16.39
N ASN A 351 -18.40 18.96 -15.51
CA ASN A 351 -18.41 18.04 -14.26
C ASN A 351 -19.02 16.56 -14.00
N MET A 352 -18.38 15.66 -13.15
CA MET A 352 -18.95 14.86 -11.95
C MET A 352 -18.05 13.78 -11.15
N LYS A 353 -18.57 13.07 -10.08
CA LYS A 353 -17.93 12.18 -9.01
C LYS A 353 -18.34 10.65 -8.99
N PHE A 354 -17.70 9.76 -8.16
CA PHE A 354 -18.38 8.82 -7.19
C PHE A 354 -17.45 8.09 -6.13
N LEU A 355 -17.92 7.13 -5.30
CA LEU A 355 -17.29 6.71 -4.00
C LEU A 355 -17.61 5.23 -3.58
N LEU A 356 -16.66 4.42 -3.03
CA LEU A 356 -16.78 3.51 -1.84
C LEU A 356 -15.59 2.52 -1.63
N ASN A 357 -15.35 2.07 -0.38
CA ASN A 357 -14.28 1.15 0.09
C ASN A 357 -14.80 -0.25 0.53
N PRO A 358 -13.95 -1.30 0.56
CA PRO A 358 -14.23 -2.60 1.18
C PRO A 358 -13.62 -2.76 2.60
N LEU A 359 -14.05 -3.80 3.33
CA LEU A 359 -13.69 -4.13 4.74
C LEU A 359 -12.19 -4.00 5.13
N HIS A 360 -11.94 -3.40 6.31
CA HIS A 360 -10.62 -3.22 6.95
C HIS A 360 -10.70 -3.08 8.49
N MET A 361 -9.55 -3.06 9.17
CA MET A 361 -9.43 -2.65 10.59
C MET A 361 -9.66 -1.13 10.74
N LYS A 362 -9.91 -0.60 11.95
CA LYS A 362 -10.17 0.85 12.11
C LYS A 362 -8.95 1.70 11.76
N GLU A 363 -9.10 2.54 10.73
CA GLU A 363 -8.04 3.29 10.04
C GLU A 363 -7.33 4.35 10.91
N GLY A 364 -6.22 4.87 10.39
CA GLY A 364 -5.54 6.04 10.90
C GLY A 364 -4.82 5.86 12.24
N VAL A 365 -4.66 6.99 12.95
CA VAL A 365 -3.93 7.09 14.23
C VAL A 365 -4.74 7.78 15.34
N GLY A 366 -6.08 7.75 15.23
CA GLY A 366 -7.00 8.25 16.25
C GLY A 366 -7.04 7.37 17.52
N GLN A 367 -7.72 7.82 18.58
CA GLN A 367 -7.77 7.08 19.85
C GLN A 367 -8.39 5.66 19.75
N ASP A 368 -9.28 5.44 18.78
CA ASP A 368 -9.92 4.15 18.53
C ASP A 368 -9.20 3.31 17.46
N SER A 369 -8.20 3.87 16.77
CA SER A 369 -7.54 3.23 15.62
C SER A 369 -6.85 1.92 16.00
N TYR A 370 -6.71 1.01 15.03
CA TYR A 370 -5.92 -0.21 15.23
C TYR A 370 -4.46 0.10 15.58
N ALA A 371 -3.89 1.16 15.01
CA ALA A 371 -2.51 1.58 15.30
C ALA A 371 -2.27 1.85 16.80
N ASN A 372 -3.26 2.41 17.52
CA ASN A 372 -3.16 2.73 18.94
C ASN A 372 -3.74 1.67 19.89
N ASN A 373 -4.48 0.68 19.40
CA ASN A 373 -5.14 -0.33 20.25
C ASN A 373 -4.57 -1.76 20.11
N SER A 374 -3.60 -1.97 19.20
CA SER A 374 -3.02 -3.30 18.89
C SER A 374 -1.90 -3.79 19.82
N HIS A 375 -1.94 -3.39 21.10
CA HIS A 375 -0.94 -3.77 22.12
C HIS A 375 -0.88 -5.29 22.39
N ILE A 376 -1.99 -6.00 22.19
CA ILE A 376 -2.10 -7.43 22.46
C ILE A 376 -1.40 -8.23 21.36
N GLN A 377 -1.59 -7.86 20.09
CA GLN A 377 -0.91 -8.48 18.94
C GLN A 377 0.61 -8.30 19.04
N LYS A 378 1.08 -7.13 19.51
CA LYS A 378 2.50 -6.91 19.85
C LYS A 378 3.01 -7.87 20.93
N SER A 379 2.17 -8.17 21.92
CA SER A 379 2.48 -9.10 23.01
C SER A 379 2.47 -10.57 22.55
N VAL A 380 1.59 -10.93 21.60
CA VAL A 380 1.60 -12.22 20.88
C VAL A 380 2.93 -12.40 20.14
N THR A 381 3.37 -11.40 19.35
CA THR A 381 4.67 -11.40 18.68
C THR A 381 5.84 -11.54 19.65
N ALA A 382 5.78 -10.87 20.81
CA ALA A 382 6.84 -10.95 21.82
C ALA A 382 6.97 -12.34 22.47
N GLN A 383 5.86 -13.04 22.72
CA GLN A 383 5.87 -14.41 23.22
C GLN A 383 6.35 -15.42 22.17
N ALA A 384 6.00 -15.20 20.90
CA ALA A 384 6.45 -16.03 19.78
C ALA A 384 7.96 -15.93 19.47
N LYS A 385 8.65 -14.92 20.05
CA LYS A 385 10.02 -14.52 19.68
C LYS A 385 11.04 -15.66 19.71
N SER A 386 10.99 -16.58 20.67
CA SER A 386 11.98 -17.66 20.78
C SER A 386 11.94 -18.59 19.57
N VAL A 387 10.74 -19.02 19.15
CA VAL A 387 10.54 -19.87 17.97
C VAL A 387 10.76 -19.10 16.67
N LEU A 388 10.40 -17.81 16.65
CA LEU A 388 10.72 -16.91 15.54
C LEU A 388 12.24 -16.81 15.34
N GLU A 389 13.01 -16.55 16.40
CA GLU A 389 14.48 -16.53 16.34
C GLU A 389 15.07 -17.87 15.88
N GLU A 390 14.52 -19.00 16.33
CA GLU A 390 14.97 -20.36 15.98
C GLU A 390 14.73 -20.68 14.50
N SER A 391 13.49 -20.54 14.04
CA SER A 391 13.04 -20.85 12.67
C SER A 391 13.77 -20.00 11.61
N ILE A 392 14.04 -18.73 11.91
CA ILE A 392 14.77 -17.83 11.01
C ILE A 392 16.25 -18.19 10.93
N LYS A 393 16.90 -18.58 12.04
CA LYS A 393 18.30 -19.04 12.04
C LYS A 393 18.46 -20.29 11.19
N GLU A 394 17.53 -21.24 11.31
CA GLU A 394 17.51 -22.46 10.49
C GLU A 394 17.32 -22.14 8.99
N ALA A 395 16.23 -21.45 8.63
CA ALA A 395 15.95 -21.08 7.24
C ALA A 395 17.08 -20.27 6.59
N TYR A 396 17.65 -19.29 7.31
CA TYR A 396 18.79 -18.52 6.80
C TYR A 396 20.07 -19.38 6.67
N HIS A 397 20.32 -20.32 7.59
CA HIS A 397 21.49 -21.19 7.50
C HIS A 397 21.39 -22.20 6.35
N VAL A 398 20.19 -22.68 6.03
CA VAL A 398 19.94 -23.57 4.88
C VAL A 398 20.05 -22.80 3.57
N LEU A 399 19.34 -21.68 3.44
CA LEU A 399 19.15 -20.98 2.16
C LEU A 399 20.28 -20.02 1.79
N LYS A 400 20.86 -19.32 2.78
CA LYS A 400 21.92 -18.28 2.63
C LYS A 400 21.76 -17.37 1.37
N PRO A 401 20.57 -16.79 1.11
CA PRO A 401 20.29 -16.09 -0.14
C PRO A 401 21.01 -14.75 -0.22
N LYS A 402 21.23 -14.25 -1.45
CA LYS A 402 21.77 -12.89 -1.68
C LYS A 402 20.76 -11.79 -1.31
N CYS A 403 19.47 -12.05 -1.55
CA CYS A 403 18.36 -11.22 -1.12
C CYS A 403 17.35 -12.10 -0.37
N PHE A 404 17.09 -11.80 0.90
CA PHE A 404 16.16 -12.53 1.74
C PHE A 404 14.76 -11.94 1.58
N MET A 405 13.87 -12.66 0.90
CA MET A 405 12.49 -12.24 0.64
C MET A 405 11.58 -12.74 1.76
N MET A 406 10.91 -11.85 2.47
CA MET A 406 9.99 -12.16 3.56
C MET A 406 8.63 -11.49 3.36
N ALA A 407 7.55 -12.16 3.77
CA ALA A 407 6.21 -11.59 3.80
C ALA A 407 5.59 -11.63 5.20
N ASP A 408 4.80 -10.61 5.55
CA ASP A 408 3.90 -10.58 6.71
C ASP A 408 2.45 -10.63 6.19
N MET A 409 1.73 -11.72 6.48
CA MET A 409 0.41 -12.01 5.92
C MET A 409 -0.68 -11.66 6.93
N GLY A 410 -1.45 -10.59 6.65
CA GLY A 410 -2.38 -9.95 7.58
C GLY A 410 -1.69 -8.86 8.43
N CYS A 411 -0.93 -7.98 7.78
CA CYS A 411 -0.09 -6.99 8.45
C CYS A 411 -0.86 -5.83 9.13
N SER A 412 -2.13 -5.61 8.75
CA SER A 412 -2.95 -4.47 9.17
C SER A 412 -2.28 -3.10 8.86
N SER A 413 -2.71 -2.04 9.54
CA SER A 413 -2.24 -0.64 9.37
C SER A 413 -1.24 -0.20 10.45
N GLY A 414 -1.03 -1.02 11.49
CA GLY A 414 -0.31 -0.65 12.70
C GLY A 414 1.21 -0.85 12.65
N PRO A 415 1.98 -0.25 13.58
CA PRO A 415 3.44 -0.38 13.64
C PRO A 415 3.94 -1.79 13.99
N ASN A 416 3.04 -2.73 14.32
CA ASN A 416 3.38 -4.11 14.67
C ASN A 416 4.00 -4.90 13.52
N ALA A 417 3.59 -4.66 12.27
CA ALA A 417 4.16 -5.31 11.10
C ALA A 417 5.66 -5.00 10.95
N LEU A 418 6.00 -3.71 10.98
CA LEU A 418 7.40 -3.25 10.93
C LEU A 418 8.20 -3.65 12.17
N PHE A 419 7.55 -3.82 13.33
CA PHE A 419 8.17 -4.42 14.52
C PHE A 419 8.54 -5.89 14.30
N ALA A 420 7.65 -6.72 13.75
CA ALA A 420 7.95 -8.11 13.41
C ALA A 420 9.11 -8.21 12.39
N VAL A 421 9.08 -7.38 11.34
CA VAL A 421 10.18 -7.26 10.37
C VAL A 421 11.50 -6.85 11.04
N SER A 422 11.48 -5.90 11.97
CA SER A 422 12.68 -5.47 12.71
C SER A 422 13.30 -6.61 13.52
N GLU A 423 12.48 -7.50 14.07
CA GLU A 423 12.94 -8.68 14.82
C GLU A 423 13.49 -9.78 13.89
N ILE A 424 12.88 -10.00 12.72
CA ILE A 424 13.42 -10.89 11.68
C ILE A 424 14.81 -10.41 11.24
N ILE A 425 14.95 -9.11 10.98
CA ILE A 425 16.22 -8.46 10.65
C ILE A 425 17.23 -8.59 11.79
N ASN A 426 16.82 -8.37 13.05
CA ASN A 426 17.69 -8.54 14.22
C ASN A 426 18.25 -9.96 14.34
N VAL A 427 17.50 -10.99 13.94
CA VAL A 427 17.96 -12.38 13.98
C VAL A 427 18.97 -12.66 12.87
N ILE A 428 18.68 -12.26 11.63
CA ILE A 428 19.56 -12.49 10.49
C ILE A 428 20.87 -11.71 10.64
N ASP A 429 20.81 -10.46 11.11
CA ASP A 429 21.95 -9.62 11.46
C ASP A 429 22.89 -10.30 12.48
N LYS A 430 22.35 -10.82 13.60
CA LYS A 430 23.13 -11.59 14.58
C LYS A 430 23.76 -12.84 13.97
N ALA A 431 23.03 -13.58 13.13
CA ALA A 431 23.53 -14.79 12.47
C ALA A 431 24.67 -14.48 11.48
N CYS A 432 24.54 -13.38 10.72
CA CYS A 432 25.55 -12.90 9.78
C CYS A 432 26.84 -12.49 10.50
N ARG A 433 26.73 -11.64 11.54
CA ARG A 433 27.88 -11.22 12.37
C ARG A 433 28.58 -12.43 13.02
N SER A 434 27.81 -13.38 13.54
CA SER A 434 28.36 -14.63 14.13
C SER A 434 29.07 -15.53 13.11
N SER A 435 28.71 -15.42 11.83
CA SER A 435 29.32 -16.16 10.71
C SER A 435 30.39 -15.36 9.96
N ASN A 436 30.69 -14.13 10.41
CA ASN A 436 31.55 -13.15 9.74
C ASN A 436 31.20 -12.93 8.24
N CYS A 437 29.91 -12.94 7.90
CA CYS A 437 29.42 -12.60 6.56
C CYS A 437 28.59 -11.32 6.56
N ARG A 438 28.47 -10.67 5.39
CA ARG A 438 27.60 -9.50 5.21
C ARG A 438 26.13 -9.94 5.21
N ALA A 439 25.26 -9.12 5.79
CA ALA A 439 23.82 -9.30 5.67
C ALA A 439 23.35 -9.26 4.20
N PRO A 440 22.31 -10.03 3.83
CA PRO A 440 21.73 -10.02 2.49
C PRO A 440 20.97 -8.71 2.22
N GLU A 441 20.61 -8.43 0.97
CA GLU A 441 19.51 -7.49 0.72
C GLU A 441 18.19 -8.05 1.30
N PHE A 442 17.22 -7.20 1.63
CA PHE A 442 15.93 -7.65 2.19
C PHE A 442 14.77 -7.12 1.36
N GLY A 443 13.94 -8.03 0.82
CA GLY A 443 12.64 -7.71 0.26
C GLY A 443 11.56 -8.02 1.30
N VAL A 444 10.78 -7.01 1.69
CA VAL A 444 9.79 -7.09 2.77
C VAL A 444 8.41 -6.78 2.20
N PHE A 445 7.49 -7.73 2.31
CA PHE A 445 6.15 -7.64 1.73
C PHE A 445 5.09 -7.65 2.82
N LEU A 446 4.40 -6.52 2.99
CA LEU A 446 3.35 -6.36 3.98
C LEU A 446 2.01 -6.61 3.28
N ASN A 447 1.43 -7.80 3.50
CA ASN A 447 0.22 -8.24 2.81
C ASN A 447 -1.03 -8.07 3.67
N ASP A 448 -2.09 -7.52 3.09
CA ASP A 448 -3.43 -7.47 3.66
C ASP A 448 -4.49 -7.34 2.55
N LEU A 449 -5.78 -7.25 2.92
CA LEU A 449 -6.88 -6.97 2.00
C LEU A 449 -6.77 -5.56 1.39
N SER A 450 -7.33 -5.34 0.20
CA SER A 450 -7.20 -4.05 -0.51
C SER A 450 -7.83 -2.86 0.19
N GLY A 451 -8.74 -3.08 1.15
CA GLY A 451 -9.32 -2.03 1.98
C GLY A 451 -8.43 -1.59 3.14
N ASN A 452 -7.42 -2.37 3.53
CA ASN A 452 -6.53 -2.06 4.65
C ASN A 452 -5.86 -0.68 4.46
N ASP A 453 -5.77 0.13 5.52
CA ASP A 453 -5.09 1.43 5.49
C ASP A 453 -3.57 1.26 5.38
N PHE A 454 -3.12 1.03 4.15
CA PHE A 454 -1.72 0.96 3.75
C PHE A 454 -1.07 2.35 3.82
N ASN A 455 -1.82 3.44 3.64
CA ASN A 455 -1.30 4.80 3.75
C ASN A 455 -0.76 5.10 5.15
N THR A 456 -1.47 4.74 6.22
CA THR A 456 -0.97 4.83 7.61
C THR A 456 0.22 3.90 7.84
N LEU A 457 0.18 2.66 7.32
CA LEU A 457 1.30 1.73 7.41
C LEU A 457 2.58 2.29 6.74
N PHE A 458 2.43 2.88 5.55
CA PHE A 458 3.51 3.44 4.75
C PHE A 458 4.13 4.69 5.37
N ASN A 459 3.37 5.48 6.14
CA ASN A 459 3.93 6.57 6.95
C ASN A 459 4.93 6.06 8.01
N PHE A 460 4.75 4.86 8.58
CA PHE A 460 5.73 4.27 9.50
C PHE A 460 7.01 3.74 8.82
N VAL A 461 6.97 3.45 7.52
CA VAL A 461 8.13 2.90 6.77
C VAL A 461 9.32 3.87 6.77
N GLN A 462 9.08 5.18 6.76
CA GLN A 462 10.12 6.22 6.91
C GLN A 462 10.74 6.29 8.31
N GLY A 463 10.04 5.79 9.34
CA GLY A 463 10.61 5.55 10.67
C GLY A 463 11.49 4.29 10.67
N PHE A 464 11.00 3.21 10.06
CA PHE A 464 11.73 1.95 9.92
C PHE A 464 13.04 2.08 9.13
N TYR A 465 13.07 2.81 8.01
CA TYR A 465 14.33 3.01 7.27
C TYR A 465 15.40 3.77 8.07
N ARG A 466 15.01 4.73 8.91
CA ARG A 466 15.95 5.41 9.82
C ARG A 466 16.45 4.47 10.91
N TRP A 467 15.57 3.67 11.51
CA TRP A 467 15.96 2.61 12.45
C TRP A 467 16.99 1.64 11.83
N VAL A 468 16.85 1.26 10.55
CA VAL A 468 17.85 0.43 9.85
C VAL A 468 19.21 1.16 9.75
N GLU A 469 19.26 2.42 9.31
CA GLU A 469 20.54 3.14 9.21
C GLU A 469 21.19 3.36 10.59
N GLU A 470 20.39 3.71 11.61
CA GLU A 470 20.85 4.03 12.97
C GLU A 470 21.33 2.79 13.74
N GLU A 471 20.56 1.68 13.75
CA GLU A 471 20.87 0.48 14.55
C GLU A 471 21.72 -0.56 13.81
N LYS A 472 21.79 -0.52 12.48
CA LYS A 472 22.57 -1.48 11.67
C LYS A 472 23.79 -0.86 11.00
N GLY A 473 23.80 0.44 10.78
CA GLY A 473 24.89 1.14 10.11
C GLY A 473 24.93 0.87 8.59
N ARG A 474 25.74 1.67 7.89
CA ARG A 474 25.73 1.77 6.41
C ARG A 474 26.26 0.53 5.68
N ASP A 475 26.99 -0.34 6.37
CA ASP A 475 27.52 -1.60 5.79
C ASP A 475 26.47 -2.74 5.80
N PHE A 476 25.33 -2.54 6.46
CA PHE A 476 24.22 -3.49 6.45
C PHE A 476 23.65 -3.70 5.04
N GLY A 477 22.81 -4.74 4.89
CA GLY A 477 22.11 -5.00 3.65
C GLY A 477 20.89 -4.08 3.48
N PRO A 478 20.66 -3.49 2.30
CA PRO A 478 19.53 -2.58 2.09
C PRO A 478 18.19 -3.30 2.22
N CYS A 479 17.22 -2.64 2.84
CA CYS A 479 15.85 -3.12 2.99
C CYS A 479 14.90 -2.37 2.05
N PHE A 480 14.00 -3.13 1.43
CA PHE A 480 12.98 -2.67 0.49
C PHE A 480 11.61 -3.14 0.97
N VAL A 481 10.71 -2.21 1.30
CA VAL A 481 9.38 -2.51 1.85
C VAL A 481 8.30 -2.18 0.83
N SER A 482 7.43 -3.14 0.53
CA SER A 482 6.25 -3.00 -0.33
C SER A 482 4.99 -3.50 0.39
N GLY A 483 3.83 -2.89 0.11
CA GLY A 483 2.52 -3.38 0.53
C GLY A 483 1.81 -4.14 -0.60
N THR A 484 1.10 -5.21 -0.27
CA THR A 484 0.53 -6.15 -1.26
C THR A 484 -0.97 -6.37 -1.00
N PRO A 485 -1.88 -5.69 -1.73
CA PRO A 485 -3.33 -5.68 -1.49
C PRO A 485 -4.03 -6.92 -2.08
N LYS A 486 -4.04 -8.05 -1.36
CA LYS A 486 -4.66 -9.31 -1.81
C LYS A 486 -4.97 -10.24 -0.63
N SER A 487 -6.06 -11.00 -0.71
CA SER A 487 -6.34 -12.05 0.29
C SER A 487 -5.27 -13.16 0.26
N PHE A 488 -4.67 -13.44 1.43
CA PHE A 488 -3.69 -14.53 1.58
C PHE A 488 -4.29 -15.92 1.41
N TYR A 489 -5.61 -16.10 1.31
CA TYR A 489 -6.18 -17.41 1.00
C TYR A 489 -5.91 -17.87 -0.44
N GLY A 490 -5.59 -16.94 -1.34
CA GLY A 490 -5.13 -17.26 -2.69
C GLY A 490 -3.61 -17.07 -2.88
N ARG A 491 -3.18 -17.14 -4.14
CA ARG A 491 -1.82 -16.80 -4.58
C ARG A 491 -1.61 -15.28 -4.57
N VAL A 492 -0.64 -14.84 -3.78
CA VAL A 492 -0.23 -13.44 -3.52
C VAL A 492 1.11 -13.12 -4.20
N PHE A 493 1.99 -14.11 -4.38
CA PHE A 493 3.34 -13.93 -4.93
C PHE A 493 3.64 -14.95 -6.06
N PRO A 494 4.69 -14.75 -6.87
CA PRO A 494 5.22 -15.75 -7.82
C PRO A 494 5.66 -17.08 -7.18
N ASP A 495 5.84 -18.12 -7.99
CA ASP A 495 6.37 -19.41 -7.55
C ASP A 495 7.82 -19.24 -7.04
N SER A 496 8.15 -19.88 -5.90
CA SER A 496 9.47 -19.84 -5.26
C SER A 496 10.05 -18.43 -5.01
N PHE A 497 9.18 -17.47 -4.68
CA PHE A 497 9.55 -16.07 -4.43
C PHE A 497 10.00 -15.80 -2.97
N LEU A 498 9.41 -16.48 -2.00
CA LEU A 498 9.56 -16.18 -0.57
C LEU A 498 10.51 -17.16 0.13
N HIS A 499 11.37 -16.62 0.99
CA HIS A 499 12.26 -17.38 1.87
C HIS A 499 11.66 -17.56 3.26
N PHE A 500 10.83 -16.60 3.70
CA PHE A 500 10.17 -16.61 4.99
C PHE A 500 8.76 -16.02 4.94
N VAL A 501 7.82 -16.58 5.71
CA VAL A 501 6.48 -16.03 5.91
C VAL A 501 6.21 -15.86 7.41
N TYR A 502 5.80 -14.66 7.79
CA TYR A 502 5.19 -14.37 9.08
C TYR A 502 3.68 -14.19 8.91
N SER A 503 2.91 -14.50 9.94
CA SER A 503 1.50 -14.11 10.05
C SER A 503 1.10 -14.11 11.52
N SER A 504 0.53 -13.02 12.02
CA SER A 504 0.13 -12.90 13.42
C SER A 504 -1.28 -12.35 13.58
N CYS A 505 -2.12 -13.08 14.31
CA CYS A 505 -3.52 -12.75 14.55
C CYS A 505 -4.38 -12.56 13.28
N ALA A 506 -3.99 -13.19 12.16
CA ALA A 506 -4.73 -13.15 10.90
C ALA A 506 -5.59 -14.40 10.67
N LEU A 507 -4.97 -15.58 10.56
CA LEU A 507 -5.55 -16.86 10.09
C LEU A 507 -6.81 -17.41 10.83
N HIS A 508 -7.23 -16.79 11.93
CA HIS A 508 -8.54 -17.05 12.54
C HIS A 508 -9.72 -16.40 11.79
N TRP A 509 -9.48 -15.41 10.93
CA TRP A 509 -10.48 -14.80 10.06
C TRP A 509 -10.69 -15.66 8.80
N LEU A 510 -11.91 -16.16 8.60
CA LEU A 510 -12.30 -17.01 7.47
C LEU A 510 -12.40 -16.18 6.17
N SER A 511 -12.30 -16.84 5.00
CA SER A 511 -12.40 -16.16 3.70
C SER A 511 -13.79 -15.60 3.41
N GLN A 512 -14.81 -16.12 4.09
CA GLN A 512 -16.22 -15.74 4.01
C GLN A 512 -16.96 -16.29 5.25
N VAL A 513 -18.19 -15.83 5.46
CA VAL A 513 -19.13 -16.51 6.35
C VAL A 513 -19.44 -17.91 5.79
N PRO A 514 -19.49 -18.97 6.62
CA PRO A 514 -19.82 -20.32 6.14
C PRO A 514 -21.18 -20.36 5.43
N GLU A 515 -21.23 -21.10 4.33
CA GLU A 515 -22.46 -21.32 3.56
C GLU A 515 -23.46 -22.20 4.35
N GLY A 516 -24.76 -22.01 4.09
CA GLY A 516 -25.84 -22.77 4.75
C GLY A 516 -26.27 -22.29 6.13
N LEU A 517 -25.63 -21.26 6.72
CA LEU A 517 -26.02 -20.71 8.04
C LEU A 517 -27.37 -19.98 8.07
N VAL A 518 -28.03 -19.81 6.92
CA VAL A 518 -29.41 -19.34 6.76
C VAL A 518 -30.13 -20.36 5.88
N ASN A 519 -31.29 -20.84 6.31
CA ASN A 519 -32.06 -21.85 5.58
C ASN A 519 -32.92 -21.26 4.45
N ASP A 520 -33.54 -22.13 3.64
CA ASP A 520 -34.40 -21.78 2.50
C ASP A 520 -35.59 -20.86 2.84
N GLN A 521 -35.96 -20.76 4.12
CA GLN A 521 -37.03 -19.89 4.62
C GLN A 521 -36.51 -18.51 5.08
N GLY A 522 -35.22 -18.22 4.88
CA GLY A 522 -34.56 -16.98 5.31
C GLY A 522 -34.32 -16.91 6.83
N VAL A 523 -34.38 -18.04 7.54
CA VAL A 523 -34.16 -18.11 8.98
C VAL A 523 -32.72 -18.52 9.28
N GLY A 524 -32.02 -17.72 10.09
CA GLY A 524 -30.67 -18.03 10.54
C GLY A 524 -30.63 -19.22 11.50
N LEU A 525 -29.60 -20.05 11.38
CA LEU A 525 -29.41 -21.24 12.22
C LEU A 525 -28.71 -20.91 13.55
N ASN A 526 -27.79 -19.94 13.56
CA ASN A 526 -27.03 -19.53 14.74
C ASN A 526 -27.80 -18.50 15.61
N LYS A 527 -29.09 -18.75 15.87
CA LYS A 527 -30.03 -17.77 16.43
C LYS A 527 -29.50 -17.04 17.67
N GLY A 528 -29.68 -15.72 17.70
CA GLY A 528 -29.22 -14.82 18.75
C GLY A 528 -27.70 -14.79 18.98
N ASN A 529 -26.88 -15.39 18.11
CA ASN A 529 -25.43 -15.53 18.27
C ASN A 529 -24.69 -15.17 16.97
N ILE A 530 -23.58 -14.45 17.12
CA ILE A 530 -22.83 -13.87 15.99
C ILE A 530 -21.57 -14.65 15.62
N MET A 531 -21.24 -15.70 16.38
CA MET A 531 -20.06 -16.55 16.20
C MET A 531 -20.41 -17.98 16.61
N VAL A 532 -19.59 -18.94 16.21
CA VAL A 532 -19.69 -20.31 16.71
C VAL A 532 -19.24 -20.41 18.17
N GLY A 533 -19.96 -21.19 18.98
CA GLY A 533 -19.59 -21.55 20.34
C GLY A 533 -20.28 -22.83 20.81
N GLN A 534 -20.05 -23.25 22.05
CA GLN A 534 -20.60 -24.51 22.60
C GLN A 534 -22.14 -24.58 22.60
N ALA A 535 -22.83 -23.43 22.56
CA ALA A 535 -24.29 -23.34 22.48
C ALA A 535 -24.84 -23.27 21.04
N SER A 536 -23.99 -23.13 20.01
CA SER A 536 -24.41 -23.16 18.61
C SER A 536 -24.83 -24.58 18.19
N PRO A 537 -25.82 -24.75 17.29
CA PRO A 537 -26.19 -26.07 16.75
C PRO A 537 -25.00 -26.79 16.11
N LEU A 538 -25.00 -28.14 16.13
CA LEU A 538 -23.90 -28.94 15.58
C LEU A 538 -23.63 -28.61 14.11
N GLU A 539 -24.69 -28.44 13.31
CA GLU A 539 -24.63 -28.03 11.89
C GLU A 539 -23.85 -26.71 11.69
N VAL A 540 -23.98 -25.75 12.62
CA VAL A 540 -23.22 -24.50 12.63
C VAL A 540 -21.75 -24.77 12.98
N GLN A 541 -21.48 -25.62 13.98
CA GLN A 541 -20.11 -25.97 14.36
C GLN A 541 -19.37 -26.67 13.21
N GLU A 542 -20.03 -27.61 12.52
CA GLU A 542 -19.51 -28.32 11.36
C GLU A 542 -19.30 -27.41 10.15
N ALA A 543 -20.20 -26.45 9.90
CA ALA A 543 -20.04 -25.47 8.82
C ALA A 543 -18.83 -24.54 9.05
N TYR A 544 -18.68 -23.99 10.26
CA TYR A 544 -17.52 -23.15 10.61
C TYR A 544 -16.19 -23.94 10.53
N TYR A 545 -16.14 -25.19 11.03
CA TYR A 545 -14.96 -26.04 10.89
C TYR A 545 -14.64 -26.38 9.43
N THR A 546 -15.67 -26.68 8.61
CA THR A 546 -15.51 -26.98 7.18
C THR A 546 -14.96 -25.78 6.41
N GLN A 547 -15.45 -24.57 6.71
CA GLN A 547 -14.92 -23.31 6.17
C GLN A 547 -13.46 -23.10 6.58
N PHE A 548 -13.12 -23.21 7.87
CA PHE A 548 -11.73 -23.11 8.34
C PHE A 548 -10.80 -24.11 7.64
N LYS A 549 -11.23 -25.38 7.55
CA LYS A 549 -10.47 -26.45 6.91
C LYS A 549 -10.23 -26.18 5.43
N ARG A 550 -11.24 -25.66 4.70
CA ARG A 550 -11.10 -25.20 3.32
C ARG A 550 -10.05 -24.09 3.22
N ASP A 551 -10.21 -23.04 4.03
CA ASP A 551 -9.43 -21.81 3.95
C ASP A 551 -7.96 -22.03 4.32
N PHE A 552 -7.70 -22.71 5.45
CA PHE A 552 -6.34 -23.00 5.87
C PHE A 552 -5.63 -23.98 4.91
N THR A 553 -6.36 -24.90 4.26
CA THR A 553 -5.82 -25.72 3.16
C THR A 553 -5.47 -24.87 1.93
N MET A 554 -6.30 -23.87 1.56
CA MET A 554 -6.01 -22.97 0.44
C MET A 554 -4.82 -22.05 0.73
N PHE A 555 -4.70 -21.55 1.97
CA PHE A 555 -3.52 -20.81 2.44
C PHE A 555 -2.26 -21.66 2.30
N LEU A 556 -2.22 -22.86 2.89
CA LEU A 556 -1.07 -23.76 2.82
C LEU A 556 -0.68 -24.07 1.37
N ARG A 557 -1.63 -24.47 0.52
CA ARG A 557 -1.37 -24.76 -0.91
C ARG A 557 -0.84 -23.55 -1.69
N SER A 558 -1.31 -22.34 -1.36
CA SER A 558 -0.82 -21.12 -2.00
C SER A 558 0.61 -20.79 -1.53
N ARG A 559 0.89 -20.88 -0.23
CA ARG A 559 2.24 -20.71 0.31
C ARG A 559 3.20 -21.80 -0.16
N ALA A 560 2.74 -23.03 -0.38
CA ALA A 560 3.56 -24.13 -0.87
C ALA A 560 4.15 -23.89 -2.26
N LYS A 561 3.47 -23.08 -3.09
CA LYS A 561 4.01 -22.63 -4.37
C LYS A 561 4.97 -21.45 -4.23
N GLU A 562 4.65 -20.52 -3.34
CA GLU A 562 5.37 -19.25 -3.18
C GLU A 562 6.65 -19.35 -2.35
N VAL A 563 6.68 -20.22 -1.35
CA VAL A 563 7.82 -20.41 -0.45
C VAL A 563 8.79 -21.39 -1.10
N VAL A 564 10.07 -21.01 -1.18
CA VAL A 564 11.15 -21.86 -1.69
C VAL A 564 11.27 -23.17 -0.91
N ALA A 565 11.76 -24.23 -1.55
CA ALA A 565 12.17 -25.46 -0.86
C ALA A 565 13.15 -25.14 0.28
N GLY A 566 12.84 -25.57 1.51
CA GLY A 566 13.61 -25.22 2.72
C GLY A 566 13.30 -23.83 3.32
N GLY A 567 12.41 -23.04 2.72
CA GLY A 567 11.85 -21.82 3.31
C GLY A 567 10.89 -22.12 4.45
N CYS A 568 10.71 -21.17 5.37
CA CYS A 568 9.97 -21.41 6.62
C CYS A 568 8.81 -20.43 6.81
N MET A 569 7.76 -20.86 7.52
CA MET A 569 6.67 -20.00 7.96
C MET A 569 6.50 -20.09 9.48
N VAL A 570 6.31 -18.94 10.12
CA VAL A 570 5.93 -18.84 11.54
C VAL A 570 4.58 -18.14 11.63
N LEU A 571 3.59 -18.85 12.14
CA LEU A 571 2.18 -18.45 12.17
C LEU A 571 1.71 -18.40 13.63
N THR A 572 1.09 -17.30 14.04
CA THR A 572 0.42 -17.19 15.34
C THR A 572 -1.01 -16.68 15.19
N PHE A 573 -1.98 -17.33 15.82
CA PHE A 573 -3.39 -16.89 15.76
C PHE A 573 -4.20 -17.34 16.98
N PRO A 574 -5.30 -16.63 17.31
CA PRO A 574 -6.24 -17.04 18.36
C PRO A 574 -6.79 -18.45 18.15
N ALA A 575 -6.86 -19.22 19.24
CA ALA A 575 -7.13 -20.67 19.18
C ALA A 575 -8.00 -21.17 20.34
N SER A 576 -8.72 -22.26 20.10
CA SER A 576 -9.48 -22.96 21.14
C SER A 576 -8.57 -23.87 21.98
N ILE A 577 -8.66 -23.73 23.30
CA ILE A 577 -7.92 -24.55 24.28
C ILE A 577 -8.92 -25.16 25.27
N PRO A 578 -9.04 -26.51 25.36
CA PRO A 578 -10.08 -27.18 26.15
C PRO A 578 -10.12 -26.87 27.65
N SER A 579 -9.03 -26.35 28.24
CA SER A 579 -8.94 -26.00 29.66
C SER A 579 -9.46 -24.58 30.00
N THR A 580 -10.11 -23.91 29.05
CA THR A 580 -10.57 -22.51 29.16
C THR A 580 -11.85 -22.31 28.36
N ASN A 581 -12.66 -21.28 28.65
CA ASN A 581 -13.67 -20.79 27.70
C ASN A 581 -12.97 -19.84 26.70
N PRO A 582 -12.87 -20.17 25.40
CA PRO A 582 -12.24 -19.31 24.41
C PRO A 582 -13.21 -18.26 23.80
N HIS A 583 -14.51 -18.33 24.12
CA HIS A 583 -15.57 -17.54 23.48
C HIS A 583 -16.02 -16.32 24.29
N VAL A 584 -15.40 -15.99 25.42
CA VAL A 584 -15.92 -14.96 26.36
C VAL A 584 -16.11 -13.59 25.69
N ASN A 585 -15.21 -13.19 24.79
CA ASN A 585 -15.36 -11.94 24.02
C ASN A 585 -16.51 -12.03 23.00
N SER A 586 -16.71 -13.19 22.37
CA SER A 586 -17.82 -13.47 21.45
C SER A 586 -19.18 -13.45 22.16
N GLU A 587 -19.22 -14.01 23.37
CA GLU A 587 -20.38 -14.03 24.26
C GLU A 587 -20.74 -12.62 24.73
N LEU A 588 -19.74 -11.81 25.12
CA LEU A 588 -19.92 -10.39 25.43
C LEU A 588 -20.50 -9.61 24.25
N LEU A 589 -19.87 -9.66 23.06
CA LEU A 589 -20.35 -8.99 21.85
C LEU A 589 -21.79 -9.41 21.48
N GLY A 590 -22.05 -10.72 21.43
CA GLY A 590 -23.38 -11.25 21.12
C GLY A 590 -24.43 -10.87 22.16
N SER A 591 -24.07 -10.84 23.44
CA SER A 591 -24.99 -10.39 24.51
C SER A 591 -25.34 -8.90 24.39
N THR A 592 -24.39 -8.04 24.04
CA THR A 592 -24.67 -6.61 23.82
C THR A 592 -25.64 -6.39 22.65
N LEU A 593 -25.50 -7.16 21.55
CA LEU A 593 -26.46 -7.09 20.44
C LEU A 593 -27.84 -7.61 20.84
N ARG A 594 -27.94 -8.67 21.66
CA ARG A 594 -29.23 -9.16 22.19
C ARG A 594 -29.92 -8.12 23.08
N ASP A 595 -29.19 -7.44 23.96
CA ASP A 595 -29.74 -6.32 24.75
C ASP A 595 -30.27 -5.21 23.83
N MET A 596 -29.51 -4.82 22.79
CA MET A 596 -29.95 -3.81 21.82
C MET A 596 -31.14 -4.23 20.96
N VAL A 597 -31.37 -5.53 20.74
CA VAL A 597 -32.62 -6.06 20.16
C VAL A 597 -33.78 -5.93 21.15
N LEU A 598 -33.58 -6.26 22.43
CA LEU A 598 -34.61 -6.10 23.48
C LEU A 598 -34.99 -4.64 23.73
N GLU A 599 -34.05 -3.72 23.55
CA GLU A 599 -34.28 -2.26 23.58
C GLU A 599 -34.89 -1.70 22.27
N GLY A 600 -35.04 -2.52 21.22
CA GLY A 600 -35.60 -2.10 19.93
C GLY A 600 -34.67 -1.25 19.07
N MET A 601 -33.37 -1.17 19.40
CA MET A 601 -32.35 -0.48 18.61
C MET A 601 -31.91 -1.30 17.39
N ILE A 602 -32.02 -2.63 17.47
CA ILE A 602 -31.67 -3.57 16.40
C ILE A 602 -32.85 -4.51 16.12
N GLU A 603 -33.08 -4.82 14.85
CA GLU A 603 -34.06 -5.82 14.42
C GLU A 603 -33.55 -7.24 14.73
N GLU A 604 -34.33 -8.04 15.46
CA GLU A 604 -34.00 -9.45 15.79
C GLU A 604 -33.64 -10.27 14.55
N GLY A 605 -34.39 -10.07 13.45
CA GLY A 605 -34.17 -10.73 12.16
C GLY A 605 -32.88 -10.32 11.42
N LYS A 606 -32.18 -9.26 11.85
CA LYS A 606 -30.81 -8.95 11.42
C LYS A 606 -29.79 -9.69 12.27
N LEU A 607 -29.96 -9.67 13.60
CA LEU A 607 -29.06 -10.37 14.54
C LEU A 607 -29.01 -11.88 14.26
N ASP A 608 -30.17 -12.52 14.02
CA ASP A 608 -30.27 -13.95 13.72
C ASP A 608 -29.50 -14.37 12.45
N LYS A 609 -29.28 -13.44 11.50
CA LYS A 609 -28.59 -13.69 10.22
C LYS A 609 -27.11 -13.33 10.28
N PHE A 610 -26.76 -12.30 11.04
CA PHE A 610 -25.39 -11.79 11.13
C PHE A 610 -24.45 -12.80 11.79
N ASN A 611 -23.40 -13.17 11.06
CA ASN A 611 -22.36 -14.10 11.51
C ASN A 611 -20.99 -13.52 11.17
N ILE A 612 -20.07 -13.53 12.13
CA ILE A 612 -18.70 -13.07 11.96
C ILE A 612 -17.88 -14.21 11.35
N PRO A 613 -17.14 -13.98 10.24
CA PRO A 613 -16.31 -14.99 9.59
C PRO A 613 -15.03 -15.25 10.39
N LEU A 614 -15.14 -15.88 11.56
CA LEU A 614 -14.02 -16.12 12.47
C LEU A 614 -14.15 -17.50 13.13
N TYR A 615 -13.06 -18.28 13.13
CA TYR A 615 -12.97 -19.59 13.76
C TYR A 615 -11.75 -19.72 14.66
N LEU A 616 -11.94 -20.27 15.86
CA LEU A 616 -10.89 -20.52 16.84
C LEU A 616 -10.51 -22.00 16.81
N ALA A 617 -9.68 -22.39 15.85
CA ALA A 617 -9.25 -23.78 15.70
C ALA A 617 -8.46 -24.29 16.92
N SER A 618 -8.54 -25.59 17.18
CA SER A 618 -7.72 -26.28 18.17
C SER A 618 -6.37 -26.75 17.60
N VAL A 619 -5.46 -27.13 18.49
CA VAL A 619 -4.15 -27.72 18.17
C VAL A 619 -4.28 -28.89 17.19
N GLU A 620 -5.26 -29.77 17.44
CA GLU A 620 -5.42 -31.02 16.71
C GLU A 620 -6.04 -30.81 15.32
N GLU A 621 -6.98 -29.88 15.18
CA GLU A 621 -7.53 -29.50 13.87
C GLU A 621 -6.47 -28.85 12.98
N VAL A 622 -5.63 -27.98 13.54
CA VAL A 622 -4.51 -27.37 12.80
C VAL A 622 -3.48 -28.42 12.40
N ARG A 623 -3.13 -29.35 13.31
CA ARG A 623 -2.27 -30.50 13.00
C ARG A 623 -2.82 -31.29 11.81
N GLN A 624 -4.08 -31.72 11.87
CA GLN A 624 -4.69 -32.55 10.85
C GLN A 624 -4.75 -31.86 9.48
N VAL A 625 -4.94 -30.54 9.42
CA VAL A 625 -4.91 -29.81 8.14
C VAL A 625 -3.50 -29.71 7.57
N VAL A 626 -2.47 -29.41 8.39
CA VAL A 626 -1.07 -29.37 7.93
C VAL A 626 -0.60 -30.75 7.45
N GLU A 627 -0.89 -31.79 8.21
CA GLU A 627 -0.46 -33.17 7.89
C GLU A 627 -1.22 -33.75 6.69
N ALA A 628 -2.49 -33.39 6.47
CA ALA A 628 -3.29 -33.82 5.32
C ALA A 628 -3.09 -32.99 4.04
N GLU A 629 -2.66 -31.73 4.14
CA GLU A 629 -2.24 -30.93 2.97
C GLU A 629 -0.84 -31.35 2.52
N GLY A 630 0.07 -31.55 3.46
CA GLY A 630 1.31 -32.30 3.24
C GLY A 630 2.45 -31.58 2.52
N SER A 631 2.33 -30.31 2.13
CA SER A 631 3.41 -29.57 1.45
C SER A 631 4.56 -29.16 2.38
N PHE A 632 4.35 -29.19 3.70
CA PHE A 632 5.28 -28.71 4.72
C PHE A 632 5.65 -29.80 5.74
N VAL A 633 6.78 -29.61 6.41
CA VAL A 633 7.17 -30.28 7.66
C VAL A 633 6.70 -29.42 8.82
N LEU A 634 6.08 -30.04 9.83
CA LEU A 634 5.66 -29.36 11.05
C LEU A 634 6.81 -29.37 12.06
N ASN A 635 7.55 -28.26 12.14
CA ASN A 635 8.71 -28.12 13.02
C ASN A 635 8.25 -27.99 14.49
N LYS A 636 7.22 -27.18 14.72
CA LYS A 636 6.75 -26.82 16.06
C LYS A 636 5.27 -26.47 16.08
N LEU A 637 4.56 -26.92 17.11
CA LEU A 637 3.14 -26.66 17.34
C LEU A 637 2.90 -26.53 18.86
N GLU A 638 2.72 -25.32 19.35
CA GLU A 638 2.58 -25.01 20.79
C GLU A 638 1.43 -24.04 21.03
N THR A 639 0.82 -24.09 22.23
CA THR A 639 -0.14 -23.08 22.69
C THR A 639 0.46 -22.19 23.76
N PHE A 640 0.06 -20.92 23.75
CA PHE A 640 0.43 -19.96 24.78
C PHE A 640 -0.72 -18.98 25.05
N THR A 641 -0.62 -18.26 26.17
CA THR A 641 -1.72 -17.44 26.68
C THR A 641 -1.19 -16.03 26.99
N VAL A 642 -1.80 -15.01 26.39
CA VAL A 642 -1.42 -13.60 26.54
C VAL A 642 -2.39 -12.89 27.49
N GLY A 643 -1.89 -12.41 28.63
CA GLY A 643 -2.67 -11.66 29.62
C GLY A 643 -2.93 -10.21 29.20
N TRP A 644 -4.20 -9.79 29.21
CA TRP A 644 -4.63 -8.47 28.70
C TRP A 644 -4.24 -7.34 29.67
N SER A 645 -4.15 -7.64 30.97
CA SER A 645 -3.91 -6.68 32.05
C SER A 645 -2.43 -6.43 32.39
N SER A 646 -1.50 -6.79 31.48
CA SER A 646 -0.04 -6.68 31.72
C SER A 646 0.52 -5.24 31.74
N GLN A 647 -0.27 -4.23 31.33
CA GLN A 647 0.15 -2.81 31.31
C GLN A 647 -0.90 -1.83 31.88
N THR A 648 -2.10 -2.29 32.23
CA THR A 648 -3.18 -1.43 32.76
C THR A 648 -3.10 -1.25 34.27
N THR A 649 -3.65 -0.15 34.77
CA THR A 649 -3.83 0.09 36.21
C THR A 649 -4.71 -0.98 36.87
N GLN A 650 -4.65 -1.10 38.21
CA GLN A 650 -5.52 -2.01 38.97
C GLN A 650 -7.02 -1.66 38.84
N ASP A 651 -7.33 -0.43 38.41
CA ASP A 651 -8.68 0.07 38.24
C ASP A 651 -9.48 -0.69 37.17
N VAL A 652 -10.75 -0.96 37.49
CA VAL A 652 -11.64 -1.80 36.67
C VAL A 652 -12.21 -1.03 35.47
N ASP A 653 -12.48 0.26 35.62
CA ASP A 653 -13.06 1.08 34.54
C ASP A 653 -12.07 1.32 33.40
N ASN A 654 -10.79 1.54 33.71
CA ASN A 654 -9.71 1.60 32.72
C ASN A 654 -9.50 0.27 31.97
N ARG A 655 -9.61 -0.87 32.67
CA ARG A 655 -9.51 -2.20 32.05
C ARG A 655 -10.70 -2.50 31.13
N ALA A 656 -11.90 -2.09 31.54
CA ALA A 656 -13.11 -2.21 30.71
C ALA A 656 -13.07 -1.32 29.47
N GLU A 657 -12.60 -0.07 29.61
CA GLU A 657 -12.35 0.85 28.49
C GLU A 657 -11.36 0.25 27.48
N PHE A 658 -10.24 -0.29 27.95
CA PHE A 658 -9.21 -0.88 27.10
C PHE A 658 -9.72 -2.08 26.29
N LEU A 659 -10.44 -3.03 26.91
CA LEU A 659 -11.04 -4.16 26.21
C LEU A 659 -12.13 -3.71 25.21
N ALA A 660 -12.96 -2.71 25.57
CA ALA A 660 -13.96 -2.15 24.66
C ALA A 660 -13.32 -1.50 23.42
N ARG A 661 -12.26 -0.69 23.59
CA ARG A 661 -11.53 -0.06 22.47
C ARG A 661 -10.77 -1.06 21.61
N PHE A 662 -10.17 -2.10 22.22
CA PHE A 662 -9.56 -3.20 21.47
C PHE A 662 -10.59 -3.86 20.55
N LEU A 663 -11.75 -4.25 21.09
CA LEU A 663 -12.79 -4.89 20.30
C LEU A 663 -13.29 -3.95 19.20
N ARG A 664 -13.55 -2.67 19.53
CA ARG A 664 -13.90 -1.61 18.57
C ARG A 664 -12.94 -1.54 17.38
N ALA A 665 -11.64 -1.44 17.64
CA ALA A 665 -10.61 -1.38 16.61
C ALA A 665 -10.56 -2.61 15.68
N THR A 666 -11.08 -3.76 16.13
CA THR A 666 -11.06 -5.05 15.39
C THR A 666 -12.37 -5.42 14.69
N CYS A 667 -13.53 -4.90 15.11
CA CYS A 667 -14.82 -5.34 14.57
C CYS A 667 -15.83 -4.22 14.25
N GLU A 668 -15.52 -2.95 14.51
CA GLU A 668 -16.45 -1.84 14.22
C GLU A 668 -16.85 -1.75 12.75
N SER A 669 -15.93 -1.93 11.80
CA SER A 669 -16.22 -1.91 10.36
C SER A 669 -17.25 -2.96 9.94
N LEU A 670 -17.10 -4.19 10.42
CA LEU A 670 -18.02 -5.30 10.16
C LEU A 670 -19.40 -5.11 10.82
N LEU A 671 -19.43 -4.51 12.02
CA LEU A 671 -20.68 -4.20 12.73
C LEU A 671 -21.40 -2.98 12.14
N ALA A 672 -20.66 -1.98 11.66
CA ALA A 672 -21.18 -0.79 11.01
C ALA A 672 -21.81 -1.11 9.64
N ASP A 673 -21.22 -2.02 8.87
CA ASP A 673 -21.81 -2.53 7.62
C ASP A 673 -23.14 -3.26 7.88
N ALA A 674 -23.16 -4.17 8.87
CA ALA A 674 -24.34 -4.99 9.16
C ALA A 674 -25.50 -4.23 9.86
N PHE A 675 -25.18 -3.29 10.75
CA PHE A 675 -26.16 -2.64 11.63
C PHE A 675 -26.24 -1.12 11.49
N GLY A 676 -25.26 -0.48 10.83
CA GLY A 676 -25.16 0.97 10.61
C GLY A 676 -24.22 1.67 11.60
N GLU A 677 -23.38 2.58 11.10
CA GLU A 677 -22.45 3.40 11.90
C GLU A 677 -23.11 4.10 13.09
N ALA A 678 -24.35 4.59 12.90
CA ALA A 678 -25.07 5.43 13.85
C ALA A 678 -25.35 4.79 15.22
N ILE A 679 -25.21 3.47 15.37
CA ILE A 679 -25.39 2.78 16.66
C ILE A 679 -24.07 2.28 17.28
N MET A 680 -22.91 2.52 16.65
CA MET A 680 -21.63 1.96 17.11
C MET A 680 -21.19 2.52 18.47
N ASP A 681 -21.36 3.82 18.72
CA ASP A 681 -20.99 4.42 20.01
C ASP A 681 -21.82 3.85 21.17
N ASP A 682 -23.14 3.71 21.00
CA ASP A 682 -24.03 3.08 21.98
C ASP A 682 -23.66 1.60 22.21
N PHE A 683 -23.36 0.87 21.13
CA PHE A 683 -22.92 -0.53 21.21
C PHE A 683 -21.63 -0.67 22.03
N PHE A 684 -20.58 0.10 21.73
CA PHE A 684 -19.31 0.00 22.44
C PHE A 684 -19.39 0.54 23.88
N PHE A 685 -20.26 1.52 24.15
CA PHE A 685 -20.58 1.95 25.52
C PHE A 685 -21.26 0.84 26.34
N LYS A 686 -22.30 0.18 25.79
CA LYS A 686 -22.98 -0.95 26.44
C LYS A 686 -22.02 -2.14 26.64
N LEU A 687 -21.19 -2.45 25.64
CA LEU A 687 -20.16 -3.48 25.72
C LEU A 687 -19.17 -3.21 26.87
N LYS A 688 -18.69 -1.97 27.01
CA LYS A 688 -17.84 -1.56 28.15
C LYS A 688 -18.51 -1.84 29.49
N MET A 689 -19.81 -1.53 29.63
CA MET A 689 -20.53 -1.79 30.88
C MET A 689 -20.61 -3.29 31.18
N LYS A 690 -20.94 -4.14 30.20
CA LYS A 690 -20.93 -5.61 30.39
C LYS A 690 -19.56 -6.16 30.74
N ILE A 691 -18.50 -5.68 30.08
CA ILE A 691 -17.11 -6.04 30.41
C ILE A 691 -16.80 -5.70 31.87
N ARG A 692 -17.14 -4.49 32.30
CA ARG A 692 -16.93 -4.00 33.68
C ARG A 692 -17.60 -4.92 34.70
N GLU A 693 -18.82 -5.35 34.44
CA GLU A 693 -19.56 -6.31 35.28
C GLU A 693 -18.86 -7.66 35.40
N HIS A 694 -18.36 -8.23 34.29
CA HIS A 694 -17.63 -9.50 34.29
C HIS A 694 -16.30 -9.41 35.07
N ILE A 695 -15.57 -8.29 34.95
CA ILE A 695 -14.34 -8.04 35.72
C ILE A 695 -14.67 -7.94 37.22
N VAL A 696 -15.74 -7.23 37.61
CA VAL A 696 -16.20 -7.14 39.01
C VAL A 696 -16.61 -8.52 39.55
N ALA A 697 -17.29 -9.33 38.73
CA ALA A 697 -17.67 -10.71 39.04
C ALA A 697 -16.46 -11.69 39.14
N ARG A 698 -15.24 -11.21 38.87
CA ARG A 698 -13.99 -12.01 38.80
C ARG A 698 -14.06 -13.15 37.78
N GLN A 699 -14.88 -13.00 36.74
CA GLN A 699 -14.92 -13.97 35.64
C GLN A 699 -13.67 -13.79 34.76
N PRO A 700 -13.10 -14.89 34.22
CA PRO A 700 -11.89 -14.83 33.40
C PRO A 700 -12.18 -14.21 32.02
N VAL A 701 -11.93 -12.91 31.89
CA VAL A 701 -12.06 -12.14 30.63
C VAL A 701 -10.73 -11.64 30.05
N GLU A 702 -9.60 -11.91 30.74
CA GLU A 702 -8.32 -11.21 30.50
C GLU A 702 -7.20 -12.09 29.94
N TYR A 703 -7.52 -13.12 29.15
CA TYR A 703 -6.51 -13.88 28.42
C TYR A 703 -6.88 -14.17 26.97
N LEU A 704 -5.91 -14.05 26.06
CA LEU A 704 -6.02 -14.47 24.67
C LEU A 704 -5.20 -15.74 24.49
N ASN A 705 -5.88 -16.84 24.20
CA ASN A 705 -5.24 -18.11 23.85
C ASN A 705 -4.77 -18.05 22.39
N CYS A 706 -3.50 -18.32 22.16
CA CYS A 706 -2.88 -18.34 20.85
C CYS A 706 -2.24 -19.70 20.57
N LEU A 707 -2.33 -20.12 19.32
CA LEU A 707 -1.51 -21.19 18.77
C LEU A 707 -0.26 -20.58 18.12
N LEU A 708 0.86 -21.27 18.21
CA LEU A 708 2.08 -21.03 17.43
C LEU A 708 2.34 -22.24 16.54
N VAL A 709 2.53 -22.00 15.26
CA VAL A 709 2.92 -23.00 14.26
C VAL A 709 4.24 -22.55 13.62
N SER A 710 5.25 -23.42 13.59
CA SER A 710 6.43 -23.28 12.73
C SER A 710 6.46 -24.45 11.74
N VAL A 711 6.56 -24.13 10.46
CA VAL A 711 6.59 -25.11 9.36
C VAL A 711 7.70 -24.80 8.36
N THR A 712 8.39 -25.82 7.88
CA THR A 712 9.39 -25.70 6.80
C THR A 712 8.86 -26.34 5.53
N ARG A 713 8.97 -25.63 4.39
CA ARG A 713 8.60 -26.15 3.08
C ARG A 713 9.49 -27.33 2.75
N LYS A 714 8.88 -28.49 2.44
CA LYS A 714 9.62 -29.70 2.07
C LYS A 714 10.56 -29.41 0.89
N LEU A 715 11.70 -30.10 0.89
CA LEU A 715 12.52 -30.21 -0.31
C LEU A 715 11.75 -31.02 -1.37
N GLU A 716 12.02 -30.75 -2.64
CA GLU A 716 11.55 -31.59 -3.75
C GLU A 716 12.49 -32.80 -3.89
N ASP A 717 11.92 -33.99 -4.12
CA ASP A 717 12.64 -35.28 -4.24
C ASP A 717 13.30 -35.48 -5.63
#